data_AF-A0A7C5NCH1-F1
#
_entry.id   AF-A0A7C5NCH1-F1
#
_cell.length_a   1.000
_cell.length_b   1.000
_cell.length_c   1.000
_cell.angle_alpha   90.00
_cell.angle_beta   90.00
_cell.angle_gamma   90.00
#
_symmetry.space_group_name_H-M   'P 1'
#
loop_
_entity.id
_entity.type
_entity.pdbx_description
1 polymer ?
#
loop_
_entity_poly.entity_id
_entity_poly.type
_entity_poly.pdbx_seq_one_letter_code
_entity_poly.pdbx_strand_id
1 'polypeptide(L)'
;MIVSLTVALPATAFGADADVDGVDDAFDNCLGLYNPSQHNGDGDAEGDACDSDDDNDSTDDGADTDDDDDGILDSADNCRTYGSSPNQTDTDGDGWGDLCDTCPTVFNPDQLDSDSDGEGNLCDADADADGDTVLDMMDNCPAVSNVAQLDTDMDGKGDDCDDDDFDGVLDIVDNCPTVSNPDQSNVDADADGDACDLGDFDMDGVADAGDNCPGVSNPGFADLDMDGIGDACDLDADGDGVLDTLDNCPLDFNPDQYDFDTDNLGIPCDPDEGPPSCSGGDPDGDGINNSCDNCNNDPNVDQTDADGDGEGDACDSDSDTDGDGLADDVDTCPVLANPGAAQLDTDGDGLGDACDTDDDDDGLTDLEEAAAGTNPFNPDSDGDYISDADEVGDPMSPNDTDGVGAIDALDLDSDGDGWLDEQEAGDEDLTTAPRNSDGMGLADYRSTNSDGDAFSDSTDNCRATFSTNQSDNDSDGGGDVCDLDDDNDGELDASDNCPIDVNPLQENFDGDSLGDVCDPDIDNDGVGNGTDPVDNDPTICGDTENGTGDGCDDCADPNMNKDGTGPLPDNDTFDDGPDADNDGICDASATAPQLTDNCPTIANATQDDNDGDGDPTTCMGGANCGGDVCDADDDNDGVADGPDNFPFDPFQCQDIENGTGDGCDDCSSGTFDQLNDGTDMDIDGICENNGPKGDNCPTFSNPSQSDNDGDGAPSSCMGGAACGGDLCDED
;
A
#
# COMPACT_ATOMS: atom_id res chain seq x y z
N MET A 1 14.55 -15.67 -4.82
CA MET A 1 14.94 -16.83 -5.68
C MET A 1 13.69 -17.39 -6.35
N ILE A 2 13.20 -16.73 -7.40
CA ILE A 2 11.99 -17.15 -8.11
C ILE A 2 12.39 -18.14 -9.21
N VAL A 3 11.71 -19.28 -9.20
CA VAL A 3 11.88 -20.39 -10.14
C VAL A 3 11.21 -20.01 -11.46
N SER A 4 12.02 -19.61 -12.44
CA SER A 4 11.56 -19.45 -13.83
C SER A 4 11.27 -20.81 -14.48
N LEU A 5 10.00 -21.06 -14.75
CA LEU A 5 9.51 -22.22 -15.51
C LEU A 5 9.65 -21.94 -17.02
N THR A 6 10.80 -22.26 -17.60
CA THR A 6 10.99 -22.20 -19.06
C THR A 6 10.46 -23.48 -19.73
N VAL A 7 9.43 -23.31 -20.57
CA VAL A 7 8.97 -24.33 -21.51
C VAL A 7 9.85 -24.26 -22.75
N ALA A 8 10.83 -25.17 -22.87
CA ALA A 8 11.65 -25.31 -24.07
C ALA A 8 10.91 -26.08 -25.18
N LEU A 9 10.69 -25.45 -26.33
CA LEU A 9 10.44 -26.13 -27.61
C LEU A 9 11.79 -26.50 -28.27
N PRO A 10 11.89 -27.61 -29.02
CA PRO A 10 13.18 -28.11 -29.49
C PRO A 10 13.60 -27.45 -30.81
N ALA A 11 14.79 -26.84 -30.84
CA ALA A 11 15.45 -26.37 -32.05
C ALA A 11 15.82 -27.54 -32.99
N THR A 12 15.39 -27.48 -34.25
CA THR A 12 15.89 -28.32 -35.34
C THR A 12 17.20 -27.75 -35.87
N ALA A 13 18.22 -28.59 -35.99
CA ALA A 13 19.55 -28.20 -36.48
C ALA A 13 19.52 -27.90 -38.00
N PHE A 14 19.77 -26.65 -38.38
CA PHE A 14 20.26 -26.26 -39.71
C PHE A 14 21.77 -26.55 -39.79
N GLY A 15 22.29 -26.98 -40.94
CA GLY A 15 23.73 -27.25 -41.10
C GLY A 15 24.53 -25.97 -41.38
N ALA A 16 25.76 -26.12 -41.88
CA ALA A 16 26.62 -24.96 -42.12
C ALA A 16 26.18 -24.24 -43.40
N ASP A 17 26.20 -22.92 -43.38
CA ASP A 17 25.86 -22.01 -44.47
C ASP A 17 26.95 -20.92 -44.46
N ALA A 18 27.91 -21.02 -45.39
CA ALA A 18 29.19 -20.33 -45.33
C ALA A 18 29.16 -18.89 -45.87
N ASP A 19 28.26 -18.61 -46.82
CA ASP A 19 27.98 -17.31 -47.39
C ASP A 19 26.69 -16.69 -46.86
N VAL A 20 25.94 -17.41 -46.03
CA VAL A 20 24.77 -16.94 -45.26
C VAL A 20 23.58 -16.66 -46.17
N ASP A 21 23.44 -17.43 -47.24
CA ASP A 21 22.39 -17.26 -48.25
C ASP A 21 21.11 -18.07 -47.96
N GLY A 22 21.04 -18.72 -46.80
CA GLY A 22 19.90 -19.52 -46.38
C GLY A 22 19.92 -20.95 -46.90
N VAL A 23 20.96 -21.34 -47.66
CA VAL A 23 21.12 -22.67 -48.23
C VAL A 23 22.34 -23.35 -47.61
N ASP A 24 22.11 -24.48 -46.94
CA ASP A 24 23.18 -25.28 -46.35
C ASP A 24 24.25 -25.63 -47.41
N ASP A 25 25.53 -25.48 -47.06
CA ASP A 25 26.73 -25.74 -47.89
C ASP A 25 26.67 -27.06 -48.68
N ALA A 26 25.89 -28.05 -48.21
CA ALA A 26 25.71 -29.33 -48.88
C ALA A 26 24.76 -29.29 -50.09
N PHE A 27 23.94 -28.25 -50.19
CA PHE A 27 22.92 -28.01 -51.22
C PHE A 27 23.15 -26.72 -52.01
N ASP A 28 24.02 -25.85 -51.51
CA ASP A 28 24.44 -24.63 -52.18
C ASP A 28 25.25 -24.90 -53.48
N ASN A 29 24.77 -24.33 -54.59
CA ASN A 29 25.35 -24.42 -55.92
C ASN A 29 26.37 -23.31 -56.23
N CYS A 30 26.61 -22.36 -55.32
CA CYS A 30 27.66 -21.34 -55.41
C CYS A 30 28.45 -21.11 -54.11
N LEU A 31 28.96 -22.19 -53.52
CA LEU A 31 29.76 -22.18 -52.29
C LEU A 31 30.68 -20.95 -52.08
N GLY A 32 30.31 -20.13 -51.09
CA GLY A 32 31.03 -18.95 -50.66
C GLY A 32 30.69 -17.68 -51.45
N LEU A 33 29.64 -17.71 -52.27
CA LEU A 33 29.05 -16.60 -53.01
C LEU A 33 27.53 -16.63 -52.81
N TYR A 34 27.05 -15.70 -51.99
CA TYR A 34 25.65 -15.50 -51.65
C TYR A 34 24.70 -15.58 -52.86
N ASN A 35 23.86 -16.61 -52.94
CA ASN A 35 22.84 -16.78 -54.00
C ASN A 35 21.58 -17.57 -53.54
N PRO A 36 20.74 -17.00 -52.66
CA PRO A 36 19.66 -17.69 -51.94
C PRO A 36 18.65 -18.43 -52.84
N SER A 37 18.40 -17.91 -54.04
CA SER A 37 17.45 -18.50 -55.00
C SER A 37 17.94 -19.80 -55.62
N GLN A 38 19.26 -20.04 -55.53
CA GLN A 38 19.95 -21.19 -56.12
C GLN A 38 19.61 -21.37 -57.61
N HIS A 39 19.38 -20.24 -58.30
CA HIS A 39 19.07 -20.26 -59.72
C HIS A 39 20.22 -20.92 -60.49
N ASN A 40 19.83 -21.75 -61.46
CA ASN A 40 20.73 -22.55 -62.27
C ASN A 40 19.97 -22.83 -63.57
N GLY A 41 20.21 -21.97 -64.56
CA GLY A 41 19.49 -21.89 -65.82
C GLY A 41 19.71 -23.12 -66.70
N ASP A 42 20.94 -23.61 -66.79
CA ASP A 42 21.33 -24.71 -67.67
C ASP A 42 21.24 -26.12 -67.04
N GLY A 43 21.08 -26.18 -65.71
CA GLY A 43 20.98 -27.38 -64.89
C GLY A 43 22.32 -28.08 -64.59
N ASP A 44 23.45 -27.37 -64.66
CA ASP A 44 24.78 -27.92 -64.39
C ASP A 44 25.13 -27.98 -62.88
N ALA A 45 26.40 -28.04 -62.48
CA ALA A 45 26.79 -28.11 -61.07
C ALA A 45 27.03 -26.75 -60.41
N GLU A 46 27.16 -25.67 -61.19
CA GLU A 46 27.40 -24.30 -60.74
C GLU A 46 26.05 -23.54 -60.84
N GLY A 47 25.74 -22.67 -59.89
CA GLY A 47 24.57 -21.77 -60.01
C GLY A 47 24.92 -20.54 -60.84
N ASP A 48 23.93 -19.84 -61.39
CA ASP A 48 24.17 -18.70 -62.30
C ASP A 48 25.01 -17.58 -61.65
N ALA A 49 25.00 -17.48 -60.31
CA ALA A 49 25.80 -16.51 -59.58
C ALA A 49 27.33 -16.78 -59.62
N CYS A 50 27.73 -18.00 -59.96
CA CYS A 50 29.12 -18.44 -59.95
C CYS A 50 29.53 -19.29 -61.16
N ASP A 51 28.58 -19.63 -62.03
CA ASP A 51 28.80 -20.17 -63.36
C ASP A 51 29.32 -19.04 -64.29
N SER A 52 29.92 -19.43 -65.39
CA SER A 52 30.55 -18.55 -66.38
C SER A 52 30.00 -18.78 -67.79
N ASP A 53 28.98 -19.63 -67.92
CA ASP A 53 28.31 -20.09 -69.15
C ASP A 53 26.91 -20.56 -68.75
N ASP A 54 26.09 -19.63 -68.22
CA ASP A 54 24.83 -19.87 -67.47
C ASP A 54 23.74 -20.61 -68.28
N ASP A 55 23.91 -20.73 -69.60
CA ASP A 55 23.00 -21.40 -70.55
C ASP A 55 23.63 -22.64 -71.25
N ASN A 56 24.89 -22.97 -70.95
CA ASN A 56 25.71 -24.03 -71.55
C ASN A 56 25.83 -23.98 -73.08
N ASP A 57 25.71 -22.81 -73.71
CA ASP A 57 25.89 -22.67 -75.16
C ASP A 57 27.35 -22.85 -75.60
N SER A 58 28.28 -22.91 -74.62
CA SER A 58 29.73 -22.96 -74.76
C SER A 58 30.38 -21.60 -75.05
N THR A 59 29.74 -20.51 -74.62
CA THR A 59 30.22 -19.13 -74.69
C THR A 59 30.22 -18.55 -73.27
N ASP A 60 31.30 -17.86 -72.94
CA ASP A 60 31.45 -17.20 -71.62
C ASP A 60 30.49 -15.99 -71.55
N ASP A 61 29.75 -15.76 -70.47
CA ASP A 61 28.70 -14.69 -70.38
C ASP A 61 29.29 -13.29 -70.67
N GLY A 62 30.58 -13.08 -70.36
CA GLY A 62 31.29 -11.85 -70.73
C GLY A 62 31.47 -11.64 -72.25
N ALA A 63 31.16 -12.65 -73.06
CA ALA A 63 31.23 -12.69 -74.51
C ALA A 63 29.91 -13.14 -75.18
N ASP A 64 28.94 -13.62 -74.40
CA ASP A 64 27.57 -13.88 -74.82
C ASP A 64 26.81 -12.55 -75.04
N THR A 65 25.72 -12.61 -75.78
CA THR A 65 24.85 -11.48 -76.09
C THR A 65 23.37 -11.75 -75.78
N ASP A 66 23.05 -12.92 -75.23
CA ASP A 66 21.70 -13.47 -74.95
C ASP A 66 21.86 -14.48 -73.79
N ASP A 67 22.22 -13.98 -72.60
CA ASP A 67 22.76 -14.77 -71.47
C ASP A 67 21.78 -15.87 -70.94
N ASP A 68 20.47 -15.80 -71.22
CA ASP A 68 19.46 -16.78 -70.81
C ASP A 68 18.82 -17.57 -71.98
N ASP A 69 19.37 -17.42 -73.19
CA ASP A 69 18.99 -18.02 -74.48
C ASP A 69 17.46 -17.98 -74.77
N ASP A 70 16.77 -16.94 -74.28
CA ASP A 70 15.34 -16.74 -74.49
C ASP A 70 15.01 -16.17 -75.89
N GLY A 71 16.05 -15.72 -76.59
CA GLY A 71 16.01 -15.14 -77.91
C GLY A 71 15.91 -13.60 -77.93
N ILE A 72 16.11 -12.95 -76.78
CA ILE A 72 16.20 -11.50 -76.59
C ILE A 72 17.63 -11.16 -76.17
N LEU A 73 18.28 -10.31 -76.97
CA LEU A 73 19.64 -9.90 -76.64
C LEU A 73 19.65 -9.10 -75.32
N ASP A 74 20.62 -9.36 -74.44
CA ASP A 74 20.86 -8.67 -73.15
C ASP A 74 20.57 -7.18 -73.14
N SER A 75 21.00 -6.49 -74.20
CA SER A 75 20.84 -5.05 -74.36
C SER A 75 19.37 -4.58 -74.44
N ALA A 76 18.45 -5.53 -74.58
CA ALA A 76 17.02 -5.37 -74.70
C ALA A 76 16.26 -6.33 -73.78
N ASP A 77 16.96 -7.05 -72.89
CA ASP A 77 16.39 -7.97 -71.93
C ASP A 77 16.27 -7.30 -70.55
N ASN A 78 15.06 -7.27 -69.99
CA ASN A 78 14.78 -6.77 -68.65
C ASN A 78 14.85 -7.87 -67.56
N CYS A 79 15.15 -9.12 -67.92
CA CYS A 79 15.44 -10.25 -67.04
C CYS A 79 16.63 -11.08 -67.57
N ARG A 80 17.75 -10.40 -67.81
CA ARG A 80 18.94 -10.90 -68.51
C ARG A 80 19.45 -12.29 -68.10
N THR A 81 19.31 -12.68 -66.83
CA THR A 81 19.88 -13.92 -66.28
C THR A 81 18.82 -14.82 -65.65
N TYR A 82 17.53 -14.61 -65.93
CA TYR A 82 16.44 -15.19 -65.13
C TYR A 82 15.42 -15.97 -65.95
N GLY A 83 15.91 -16.94 -66.73
CA GLY A 83 15.11 -17.86 -67.53
C GLY A 83 14.20 -17.18 -68.57
N SER A 84 13.64 -17.96 -69.49
CA SER A 84 13.05 -17.36 -70.69
C SER A 84 11.88 -16.37 -70.44
N SER A 85 12.13 -15.07 -70.68
CA SER A 85 11.19 -13.95 -70.61
C SER A 85 10.83 -13.35 -72.00
N PRO A 86 10.31 -14.13 -72.97
CA PRO A 86 10.16 -13.68 -74.35
C PRO A 86 9.09 -12.58 -74.54
N ASN A 87 8.33 -12.25 -73.49
CA ASN A 87 7.30 -11.21 -73.51
C ASN A 87 7.76 -9.90 -72.86
N GLN A 88 8.87 -9.89 -72.10
CA GLN A 88 9.48 -8.68 -71.54
C GLN A 88 8.44 -7.79 -70.84
N THR A 89 7.65 -8.40 -69.95
CA THR A 89 6.59 -7.68 -69.21
C THR A 89 7.27 -6.95 -68.06
N ASP A 90 6.91 -5.68 -67.89
CA ASP A 90 7.45 -4.77 -66.87
C ASP A 90 6.29 -3.82 -66.52
N THR A 91 5.67 -4.10 -65.38
CA THR A 91 4.38 -3.53 -64.98
C THR A 91 4.52 -2.11 -64.45
N ASP A 92 5.61 -1.78 -63.76
CA ASP A 92 5.82 -0.47 -63.15
C ASP A 92 6.85 0.41 -63.89
N GLY A 93 7.61 -0.16 -64.82
CA GLY A 93 8.51 0.54 -65.73
C GLY A 93 9.87 0.85 -65.13
N ASP A 94 10.35 0.07 -64.18
CA ASP A 94 11.56 0.34 -63.41
C ASP A 94 12.88 -0.13 -64.07
N GLY A 95 12.75 -1.04 -65.03
CA GLY A 95 13.86 -1.60 -65.80
C GLY A 95 14.11 -3.08 -65.56
N TRP A 96 13.48 -3.68 -64.54
CA TRP A 96 13.41 -5.11 -64.27
C TRP A 96 12.07 -5.66 -64.77
N GLY A 97 12.07 -6.87 -65.33
CA GLY A 97 10.84 -7.50 -65.81
C GLY A 97 10.10 -8.21 -64.67
N ASP A 98 8.77 -8.31 -64.75
CA ASP A 98 7.90 -8.92 -63.72
C ASP A 98 8.34 -10.34 -63.27
N LEU A 99 9.17 -11.04 -64.05
CA LEU A 99 9.68 -12.38 -63.74
C LEU A 99 10.92 -12.39 -62.82
N CYS A 100 11.66 -11.29 -62.77
CA CYS A 100 12.93 -11.14 -62.07
C CYS A 100 12.97 -9.88 -61.18
N ASP A 101 11.82 -9.22 -61.05
CA ASP A 101 11.62 -8.03 -60.23
C ASP A 101 11.18 -8.44 -58.81
N THR A 102 11.93 -8.02 -57.79
CA THR A 102 11.63 -8.27 -56.37
C THR A 102 10.41 -7.49 -55.88
N CYS A 103 9.99 -6.44 -56.59
CA CYS A 103 8.72 -5.76 -56.35
C CYS A 103 7.95 -5.51 -57.66
N PRO A 104 7.30 -6.54 -58.26
CA PRO A 104 6.71 -6.50 -59.62
C PRO A 104 5.66 -5.41 -59.92
N THR A 105 5.27 -4.62 -58.93
CA THR A 105 4.28 -3.55 -59.09
C THR A 105 4.71 -2.23 -58.44
N VAL A 106 5.90 -2.16 -57.85
CA VAL A 106 6.43 -1.03 -57.09
C VAL A 106 7.83 -0.70 -57.58
N PHE A 107 7.93 0.39 -58.35
CA PHE A 107 9.18 0.86 -58.97
C PHE A 107 10.38 0.84 -58.01
N ASN A 108 11.32 -0.11 -58.20
CA ASN A 108 12.50 -0.34 -57.36
C ASN A 108 13.74 -0.73 -58.19
N PRO A 109 14.31 0.18 -59.00
CA PRO A 109 15.38 -0.17 -59.94
C PRO A 109 16.68 -0.74 -59.32
N ASP A 110 16.86 -0.55 -58.02
CA ASP A 110 17.98 -1.06 -57.23
C ASP A 110 17.77 -2.47 -56.67
N GLN A 111 16.53 -2.98 -56.70
CA GLN A 111 16.15 -4.34 -56.31
C GLN A 111 16.70 -4.73 -54.93
N LEU A 112 16.72 -3.77 -54.00
CA LEU A 112 17.22 -4.01 -52.65
C LEU A 112 16.22 -4.89 -51.89
N ASP A 113 16.76 -5.96 -51.35
CA ASP A 113 16.06 -7.01 -50.60
C ASP A 113 17.00 -7.39 -49.42
N SER A 114 16.80 -6.72 -48.28
CA SER A 114 17.74 -6.67 -47.15
C SER A 114 17.80 -8.00 -46.39
N ASP A 115 16.67 -8.69 -46.28
CA ASP A 115 16.53 -10.00 -45.64
C ASP A 115 16.47 -11.15 -46.68
N SER A 116 16.38 -10.81 -47.98
CA SER A 116 16.61 -11.71 -49.12
C SER A 116 15.64 -12.89 -49.19
N ASP A 117 14.42 -12.66 -48.76
CA ASP A 117 13.33 -13.63 -48.80
C ASP A 117 12.66 -13.71 -50.19
N GLY A 118 13.04 -12.81 -51.09
CA GLY A 118 12.55 -12.69 -52.47
C GLY A 118 11.50 -11.59 -52.68
N GLU A 119 11.13 -10.84 -51.63
CA GLU A 119 10.28 -9.65 -51.69
C GLU A 119 11.13 -8.40 -51.38
N GLY A 120 11.18 -7.42 -52.29
CA GLY A 120 12.07 -6.27 -52.09
C GLY A 120 11.58 -5.34 -50.97
N ASN A 121 12.50 -4.61 -50.31
CA ASN A 121 12.20 -3.74 -49.15
C ASN A 121 11.02 -2.76 -49.36
N LEU A 122 10.72 -2.37 -50.60
CA LEU A 122 9.66 -1.43 -50.93
C LEU A 122 8.25 -2.05 -51.00
N CYS A 123 8.17 -3.39 -51.06
CA CYS A 123 6.94 -4.16 -51.08
C CYS A 123 6.87 -5.22 -49.97
N ASP A 124 7.98 -5.46 -49.29
CA ASP A 124 8.10 -6.29 -48.10
C ASP A 124 7.35 -5.66 -46.90
N ALA A 125 6.55 -6.49 -46.24
CA ALA A 125 5.69 -6.12 -45.11
C ALA A 125 6.26 -6.57 -43.76
N ASP A 126 7.37 -7.32 -43.76
CA ASP A 126 8.09 -7.88 -42.63
C ASP A 126 9.55 -7.41 -42.56
N ALA A 127 9.84 -6.22 -43.10
CA ALA A 127 11.16 -5.57 -43.08
C ALA A 127 11.82 -5.53 -41.68
N ASP A 128 13.12 -5.82 -41.67
CA ASP A 128 14.09 -5.68 -40.56
C ASP A 128 15.27 -4.83 -41.11
N ALA A 129 15.23 -3.51 -40.84
CA ALA A 129 16.06 -2.52 -41.53
C ALA A 129 17.52 -2.50 -41.06
N ASP A 130 17.81 -2.97 -39.84
CA ASP A 130 19.17 -3.02 -39.30
C ASP A 130 19.74 -4.44 -39.17
N GLY A 131 18.92 -5.47 -39.46
CA GLY A 131 19.32 -6.86 -39.58
C GLY A 131 19.57 -7.53 -38.23
N ASP A 132 18.93 -7.06 -37.17
CA ASP A 132 19.09 -7.58 -35.82
C ASP A 132 18.15 -8.75 -35.46
N THR A 133 17.32 -9.17 -36.41
CA THR A 133 16.29 -10.23 -36.32
C THR A 133 14.99 -9.83 -35.64
N VAL A 134 14.82 -8.55 -35.27
CA VAL A 134 13.58 -7.94 -34.83
C VAL A 134 13.01 -7.13 -35.99
N LEU A 135 11.73 -7.36 -36.32
CA LEU A 135 11.11 -6.67 -37.45
C LEU A 135 10.85 -5.20 -37.09
N ASP A 136 10.98 -4.27 -38.05
CA ASP A 136 10.82 -2.81 -37.87
C ASP A 136 9.54 -2.42 -37.10
N MET A 137 8.46 -3.20 -37.24
CA MET A 137 7.18 -2.95 -36.57
C MET A 137 7.13 -3.40 -35.10
N MET A 138 8.12 -4.16 -34.66
CA MET A 138 8.32 -4.70 -33.32
C MET A 138 9.66 -4.26 -32.73
N ASP A 139 10.44 -3.48 -33.48
CA ASP A 139 11.75 -2.99 -33.13
C ASP A 139 11.65 -1.58 -32.52
N ASN A 140 12.07 -1.42 -31.28
CA ASN A 140 12.13 -0.12 -30.59
C ASN A 140 13.39 0.69 -30.97
N CYS A 141 14.32 0.13 -31.74
CA CYS A 141 15.39 0.84 -32.43
C CYS A 141 15.51 0.43 -33.92
N PRO A 142 14.56 0.79 -34.81
CA PRO A 142 14.49 0.34 -36.23
C PRO A 142 15.68 0.67 -37.15
N ALA A 143 16.75 1.27 -36.63
CA ALA A 143 17.95 1.62 -37.37
C ALA A 143 19.25 1.28 -36.60
N VAL A 144 19.14 0.74 -35.39
CA VAL A 144 20.25 0.44 -34.48
C VAL A 144 20.04 -0.93 -33.86
N SER A 145 20.79 -1.91 -34.37
CA SER A 145 20.68 -3.31 -33.97
C SER A 145 20.72 -3.48 -32.45
N ASN A 146 19.60 -3.94 -31.88
CA ASN A 146 19.38 -4.10 -30.46
C ASN A 146 18.49 -5.33 -30.18
N VAL A 147 19.00 -6.52 -30.53
CA VAL A 147 18.30 -7.84 -30.40
C VAL A 147 17.63 -8.08 -29.03
N ALA A 148 18.13 -7.42 -27.98
CA ALA A 148 17.58 -7.52 -26.64
C ALA A 148 16.27 -6.74 -26.43
N GLN A 149 16.02 -5.71 -27.25
CA GLN A 149 14.85 -4.82 -27.19
C GLN A 149 14.64 -4.29 -25.76
N LEU A 150 15.74 -3.88 -25.12
CA LEU A 150 15.69 -3.28 -23.80
C LEU A 150 15.17 -1.85 -23.94
N ASP A 151 14.28 -1.48 -23.02
CA ASP A 151 13.55 -0.23 -22.96
C ASP A 151 13.36 0.05 -21.47
N THR A 152 14.38 0.68 -20.87
CA THR A 152 14.50 0.80 -19.41
C THR A 152 13.47 1.78 -18.85
N ASP A 153 13.15 2.85 -19.58
CA ASP A 153 12.22 3.91 -19.16
C ASP A 153 10.78 3.72 -19.72
N MET A 154 10.58 2.75 -20.61
CA MET A 154 9.30 2.36 -21.23
C MET A 154 8.67 3.44 -22.13
N ASP A 155 9.47 4.31 -22.74
CA ASP A 155 8.97 5.35 -23.65
C ASP A 155 8.63 4.81 -25.07
N GLY A 156 9.10 3.61 -25.39
CA GLY A 156 8.89 2.89 -26.64
C GLY A 156 9.99 3.07 -27.70
N LYS A 157 11.08 3.76 -27.38
CA LYS A 157 12.39 3.57 -28.01
C LYS A 157 13.22 2.58 -27.18
N GLY A 158 14.37 2.16 -27.69
CA GLY A 158 15.24 1.25 -26.96
C GLY A 158 16.51 1.93 -26.49
N ASP A 159 17.07 1.42 -25.39
CA ASP A 159 18.29 1.93 -24.74
C ASP A 159 19.46 2.17 -25.73
N ASP A 160 19.57 1.33 -26.77
CA ASP A 160 20.65 1.42 -27.76
C ASP A 160 20.52 2.62 -28.71
N CYS A 161 19.35 3.25 -28.79
CA CYS A 161 19.07 4.41 -29.63
C CYS A 161 18.39 5.57 -28.90
N ASP A 162 18.39 5.56 -27.56
CA ASP A 162 17.76 6.59 -26.76
C ASP A 162 18.65 7.78 -26.42
N ASP A 163 17.95 8.88 -26.13
CA ASP A 163 18.43 10.23 -25.76
C ASP A 163 17.26 10.85 -24.97
N ASP A 164 17.16 10.45 -23.70
CA ASP A 164 15.99 10.71 -22.84
C ASP A 164 15.81 12.21 -22.56
N ASP A 165 16.91 12.95 -22.47
CA ASP A 165 16.93 14.37 -22.14
C ASP A 165 16.97 15.33 -23.36
N PHE A 166 17.13 14.75 -24.57
CA PHE A 166 17.20 15.43 -25.86
C PHE A 166 18.34 16.45 -25.99
N ASP A 167 19.47 16.21 -25.33
CA ASP A 167 20.64 17.07 -25.36
C ASP A 167 21.55 16.82 -26.59
N GLY A 168 21.36 15.65 -27.24
CA GLY A 168 22.07 15.19 -28.42
C GLY A 168 23.25 14.24 -28.16
N VAL A 169 23.42 13.78 -26.93
CA VAL A 169 24.22 12.62 -26.51
C VAL A 169 23.26 11.43 -26.38
N LEU A 170 23.74 10.20 -26.60
CA LEU A 170 22.90 9.00 -26.45
C LEU A 170 23.18 8.41 -25.07
N ASP A 171 22.17 7.90 -24.37
CA ASP A 171 22.27 7.39 -23.00
C ASP A 171 23.47 6.47 -22.75
N ILE A 172 23.79 5.61 -23.73
CA ILE A 172 24.90 4.64 -23.66
C ILE A 172 26.27 5.33 -23.45
N VAL A 173 26.40 6.58 -23.87
CA VAL A 173 27.60 7.41 -23.75
C VAL A 173 27.35 8.71 -22.99
N ASP A 174 26.14 8.88 -22.45
CA ASP A 174 25.73 10.03 -21.67
C ASP A 174 26.08 9.81 -20.21
N ASN A 175 26.84 10.73 -19.61
CA ASN A 175 27.09 10.72 -18.18
C ASN A 175 25.97 11.38 -17.37
N CYS A 176 24.94 11.93 -18.00
CA CYS A 176 23.68 12.35 -17.41
C CYS A 176 22.48 12.01 -18.30
N PRO A 177 22.14 10.72 -18.48
CA PRO A 177 21.13 10.27 -19.46
C PRO A 177 19.79 11.00 -19.39
N THR A 178 19.38 11.45 -18.19
CA THR A 178 18.08 12.09 -17.97
C THR A 178 18.16 13.61 -17.77
N VAL A 179 19.35 14.23 -17.82
CA VAL A 179 19.56 15.66 -17.55
C VAL A 179 20.52 16.32 -18.53
N SER A 180 19.93 17.12 -19.44
CA SER A 180 20.64 17.71 -20.58
C SER A 180 21.96 18.39 -20.23
N ASN A 181 23.07 17.79 -20.63
CA ASN A 181 24.45 18.29 -20.49
C ASN A 181 25.32 18.03 -21.74
N PRO A 182 25.11 18.74 -22.86
CA PRO A 182 25.74 18.42 -24.14
C PRO A 182 27.28 18.50 -24.16
N ASP A 183 27.90 19.07 -23.13
CA ASP A 183 29.34 19.17 -22.94
C ASP A 183 29.95 18.04 -22.09
N GLN A 184 29.14 17.20 -21.44
CA GLN A 184 29.53 16.00 -20.71
C GLN A 184 30.65 16.31 -19.70
N SER A 185 30.52 17.44 -19.00
CA SER A 185 31.47 17.83 -17.98
C SER A 185 31.31 16.92 -16.75
N ASN A 186 32.42 16.63 -16.11
CA ASN A 186 32.53 15.73 -14.97
C ASN A 186 33.87 16.09 -14.28
N VAL A 187 33.80 16.90 -13.23
CA VAL A 187 34.94 17.55 -12.54
C VAL A 187 35.78 16.54 -11.74
N ASP A 188 35.10 15.61 -11.10
CA ASP A 188 35.60 14.63 -10.14
C ASP A 188 35.99 13.28 -10.79
N ALA A 189 35.60 13.06 -12.05
CA ALA A 189 35.86 11.92 -12.92
C ALA A 189 35.17 10.60 -12.51
N ASP A 190 33.97 10.70 -11.94
CA ASP A 190 33.16 9.56 -11.54
C ASP A 190 32.22 9.03 -12.67
N ALA A 191 31.05 8.47 -12.34
CA ALA A 191 30.09 8.00 -13.32
C ALA A 191 29.10 9.09 -13.77
N ASP A 192 28.77 10.05 -12.90
CA ASP A 192 27.70 11.01 -13.11
C ASP A 192 28.27 12.37 -13.59
N GLY A 193 27.69 12.99 -14.60
CA GLY A 193 28.16 14.29 -15.08
C GLY A 193 27.77 15.44 -14.15
N ASP A 194 28.46 16.59 -14.23
CA ASP A 194 28.17 17.77 -13.38
C ASP A 194 26.71 18.27 -13.45
N ALA A 195 25.89 17.81 -14.40
CA ALA A 195 24.49 18.22 -14.51
C ALA A 195 23.51 17.34 -13.72
N CYS A 196 23.91 16.10 -13.44
CA CYS A 196 23.13 15.09 -12.73
C CYS A 196 23.85 14.56 -11.49
N ASP A 197 25.08 15.01 -11.26
CA ASP A 197 25.82 14.82 -10.03
C ASP A 197 25.05 15.55 -8.91
N LEU A 198 24.48 14.74 -8.00
CA LEU A 198 23.52 15.16 -7.00
C LEU A 198 24.24 15.81 -5.82
N GLY A 199 24.80 16.97 -6.10
CA GLY A 199 25.01 17.99 -5.10
C GLY A 199 26.26 17.86 -4.25
N ASP A 200 27.33 17.16 -4.64
CA ASP A 200 28.70 17.27 -4.07
C ASP A 200 29.72 17.16 -5.24
N PHE A 201 29.89 18.25 -6.00
CA PHE A 201 30.65 18.24 -7.26
C PHE A 201 32.14 17.90 -7.14
N ASP A 202 32.69 17.81 -5.93
CA ASP A 202 34.11 17.48 -5.73
C ASP A 202 34.38 16.30 -4.78
N MET A 203 33.31 15.62 -4.35
CA MET A 203 33.31 14.39 -3.56
C MET A 203 34.13 14.48 -2.28
N ASP A 204 34.10 15.62 -1.63
CA ASP A 204 34.80 15.82 -0.37
C ASP A 204 33.97 15.41 0.85
N GLY A 205 32.70 15.04 0.62
CA GLY A 205 31.73 14.66 1.63
C GLY A 205 30.84 15.81 2.08
N VAL A 206 30.81 16.91 1.33
CA VAL A 206 30.01 18.11 1.60
C VAL A 206 29.16 18.45 0.40
N ALA A 207 27.85 18.60 0.61
CA ALA A 207 26.98 18.97 -0.49
C ALA A 207 27.21 20.43 -0.96
N ASP A 208 27.21 20.72 -2.27
CA ASP A 208 27.42 22.02 -2.92
C ASP A 208 26.62 23.18 -2.32
N ALA A 209 25.42 22.89 -1.82
CA ALA A 209 24.55 23.89 -1.20
C ALA A 209 25.09 24.35 0.18
N GLY A 210 25.83 23.48 0.87
CA GLY A 210 26.53 23.72 2.14
C GLY A 210 28.05 23.80 2.00
N ASP A 211 28.60 23.55 0.81
CA ASP A 211 30.03 23.63 0.54
C ASP A 211 30.46 25.08 0.30
N ASN A 212 31.46 25.52 1.06
CA ASN A 212 32.08 26.83 0.87
C ASN A 212 33.14 26.83 -0.25
N CYS A 213 33.42 25.66 -0.86
CA CYS A 213 34.18 25.48 -2.09
C CYS A 213 33.62 24.42 -3.07
N PRO A 214 32.40 24.59 -3.65
CA PRO A 214 31.64 23.60 -4.46
C PRO A 214 32.29 23.03 -5.74
N GLY A 215 33.53 22.57 -5.71
CA GLY A 215 34.35 22.29 -6.89
C GLY A 215 35.85 22.26 -6.59
N VAL A 216 36.25 22.47 -5.34
CA VAL A 216 37.59 22.20 -4.82
C VAL A 216 37.49 21.54 -3.44
N SER A 217 37.58 20.21 -3.43
CA SER A 217 37.55 19.37 -2.23
C SER A 217 38.30 19.96 -1.03
N ASN A 218 37.54 20.24 0.02
CA ASN A 218 37.95 20.78 1.31
C ASN A 218 37.07 20.23 2.47
N PRO A 219 37.13 18.91 2.77
CA PRO A 219 36.23 18.22 3.73
C PRO A 219 36.19 18.79 5.16
N GLY A 220 37.11 19.71 5.47
CA GLY A 220 37.21 20.38 6.77
C GLY A 220 36.58 21.76 6.82
N PHE A 221 35.94 22.23 5.74
CA PHE A 221 35.23 23.52 5.65
C PHE A 221 36.01 24.73 6.14
N ALA A 222 37.35 24.67 6.12
CA ALA A 222 38.17 25.73 6.68
C ALA A 222 37.85 27.04 5.95
N ASP A 223 37.42 28.05 6.71
CA ASP A 223 37.11 29.41 6.27
C ASP A 223 37.62 30.32 7.38
N LEU A 224 38.88 30.73 7.25
CA LEU A 224 39.62 31.38 8.33
C LEU A 224 39.15 32.82 8.58
N ASP A 225 38.70 33.53 7.55
CA ASP A 225 38.25 34.93 7.65
C ASP A 225 36.73 35.10 7.76
N MET A 226 35.99 33.99 7.64
CA MET A 226 34.53 33.87 7.76
C MET A 226 33.78 34.74 6.75
N ASP A 227 34.32 34.90 5.54
CA ASP A 227 33.66 35.63 4.46
C ASP A 227 32.67 34.77 3.65
N GLY A 228 32.66 33.45 3.92
CA GLY A 228 31.78 32.46 3.31
C GLY A 228 32.39 31.76 2.08
N ILE A 229 33.67 31.98 1.79
CA ILE A 229 34.45 31.25 0.78
C ILE A 229 35.51 30.41 1.51
N GLY A 230 35.55 29.10 1.26
CA GLY A 230 36.52 28.25 1.96
C GLY A 230 37.98 28.50 1.55
N ASP A 231 38.92 28.29 2.47
CA ASP A 231 40.37 28.48 2.30
C ASP A 231 40.93 27.80 1.05
N ALA A 232 40.32 26.69 0.60
CA ALA A 232 40.77 25.93 -0.56
C ALA A 232 40.50 26.61 -1.91
N CYS A 233 39.46 27.44 -1.96
CA CYS A 233 39.00 28.14 -3.17
C CYS A 233 39.00 29.67 -3.02
N ASP A 234 39.30 30.19 -1.82
CA ASP A 234 39.54 31.60 -1.59
C ASP A 234 40.91 32.04 -2.15
N LEU A 235 41.00 33.31 -2.53
CA LEU A 235 42.20 33.95 -3.03
C LEU A 235 42.92 34.79 -1.97
N ASP A 236 42.30 35.00 -0.80
CA ASP A 236 42.75 35.85 0.31
C ASP A 236 42.31 35.27 1.67
N ALA A 237 42.69 34.02 1.95
CA ALA A 237 42.07 33.15 2.97
C ALA A 237 42.04 33.71 4.41
N ASP A 238 42.90 34.66 4.76
CA ASP A 238 42.91 35.29 6.09
C ASP A 238 42.28 36.69 6.14
N GLY A 239 41.73 37.17 5.02
CA GLY A 239 41.00 38.43 4.90
C GLY A 239 41.86 39.69 5.13
N ASP A 240 43.19 39.60 5.05
CA ASP A 240 44.07 40.73 5.34
C ASP A 240 44.19 41.75 4.19
N GLY A 241 43.77 41.35 2.98
CA GLY A 241 43.83 42.16 1.77
C GLY A 241 45.06 41.91 0.89
N VAL A 242 45.84 40.87 1.17
CA VAL A 242 46.99 40.40 0.41
C VAL A 242 46.75 38.97 -0.07
N LEU A 243 46.39 38.84 -1.35
CA LEU A 243 46.16 37.52 -1.98
C LEU A 243 47.21 36.46 -1.60
N ASP A 244 46.80 35.21 -1.33
CA ASP A 244 47.65 34.11 -0.84
C ASP A 244 48.94 33.93 -1.65
N THR A 245 48.85 34.12 -2.97
CA THR A 245 50.00 33.99 -3.88
C THR A 245 51.09 35.06 -3.69
N LEU A 246 50.76 36.14 -2.98
CA LEU A 246 51.61 37.27 -2.62
C LEU A 246 51.81 37.41 -1.12
N ASP A 247 51.08 36.65 -0.31
CA ASP A 247 51.13 36.63 1.13
C ASP A 247 52.33 35.82 1.66
N ASN A 248 53.03 36.35 2.66
CA ASN A 248 54.08 35.64 3.38
C ASN A 248 53.59 34.90 4.64
N CYS A 249 52.32 35.02 5.00
CA CYS A 249 51.53 34.18 5.90
C CYS A 249 50.08 34.01 5.38
N PRO A 250 49.84 33.16 4.37
CA PRO A 250 48.53 33.03 3.72
C PRO A 250 47.36 32.57 4.61
N LEU A 251 47.61 32.20 5.86
CA LEU A 251 46.60 31.71 6.81
C LEU A 251 46.72 32.46 8.15
N ASP A 252 47.39 33.61 8.19
CA ASP A 252 47.54 34.38 9.44
C ASP A 252 47.57 35.88 9.16
N PHE A 253 46.46 36.56 9.47
CA PHE A 253 46.21 37.98 9.20
C PHE A 253 47.44 38.88 9.46
N ASN A 254 48.06 39.42 8.40
CA ASN A 254 49.27 40.23 8.53
C ASN A 254 49.46 41.29 7.42
N PRO A 255 48.55 42.27 7.27
CA PRO A 255 48.39 43.10 6.05
C PRO A 255 49.58 44.02 5.72
N ASP A 256 50.52 44.17 6.65
CA ASP A 256 51.76 44.93 6.47
C ASP A 256 52.91 44.07 5.91
N GLN A 257 52.74 42.74 5.83
CA GLN A 257 53.68 41.75 5.27
C GLN A 257 55.09 41.87 5.87
N TYR A 258 55.15 42.14 7.18
CA TYR A 258 56.42 42.35 7.87
C TYR A 258 57.17 41.04 8.06
N ASP A 259 58.26 40.92 7.32
CA ASP A 259 59.26 39.86 7.44
C ASP A 259 60.56 40.46 8.01
N PHE A 260 60.87 40.13 9.26
CA PHE A 260 61.94 40.79 10.02
C PHE A 260 63.33 40.25 9.70
N ASP A 261 63.46 38.94 9.53
CA ASP A 261 64.73 38.25 9.32
C ASP A 261 64.98 37.87 7.85
N THR A 262 64.01 38.17 6.98
CA THR A 262 64.02 38.11 5.52
C THR A 262 64.07 36.70 4.94
N ASP A 263 63.39 35.77 5.59
CA ASP A 263 63.31 34.37 5.19
C ASP A 263 62.05 34.03 4.37
N ASN A 264 61.21 35.03 4.09
CA ASN A 264 59.93 34.95 3.39
C ASN A 264 58.77 34.33 4.18
N LEU A 265 58.88 34.21 5.51
CA LEU A 265 57.76 33.99 6.42
C LEU A 265 57.45 35.30 7.17
N GLY A 266 56.18 35.67 7.24
CA GLY A 266 55.76 36.81 8.04
C GLY A 266 55.83 36.48 9.54
N ILE A 267 55.94 37.51 10.38
CA ILE A 267 56.03 37.35 11.84
C ILE A 267 54.97 36.39 12.45
N PRO A 268 53.68 36.41 12.05
CA PRO A 268 52.69 35.53 12.68
C PRO A 268 52.87 34.03 12.38
N CYS A 269 53.34 33.67 11.18
CA CYS A 269 53.52 32.29 10.74
C CYS A 269 54.98 31.80 10.78
N ASP A 270 55.91 32.66 11.23
CA ASP A 270 57.34 32.35 11.34
C ASP A 270 57.62 31.56 12.64
N PRO A 271 57.97 30.25 12.54
CA PRO A 271 58.24 29.41 13.71
C PRO A 271 59.55 29.76 14.43
N ASP A 272 60.45 30.50 13.79
CA ASP A 272 61.70 30.97 14.39
C ASP A 272 61.50 32.32 15.16
N GLU A 273 60.34 32.99 14.98
CA GLU A 273 59.91 34.21 15.69
C GLU A 273 58.42 34.15 16.12
N GLY A 274 58.04 33.18 16.96
CA GLY A 274 56.69 33.11 17.55
C GLY A 274 56.28 34.32 18.42
N PRO A 275 55.01 34.39 18.88
CA PRO A 275 54.42 35.52 19.60
C PRO A 275 55.30 35.95 20.79
N PRO A 276 55.29 37.24 21.15
CA PRO A 276 56.42 37.93 21.80
C PRO A 276 56.88 37.21 23.07
N SER A 277 57.88 36.34 22.94
CA SER A 277 58.59 35.68 24.04
C SER A 277 57.66 35.25 25.20
N CYS A 278 57.00 34.10 25.05
CA CYS A 278 56.42 33.37 26.16
C CYS A 278 57.52 32.85 27.11
N SER A 279 58.12 33.75 27.88
CA SER A 279 59.21 33.46 28.81
C SER A 279 58.63 33.28 30.20
N GLY A 280 58.49 32.04 30.64
CA GLY A 280 57.90 31.67 31.93
C GLY A 280 58.23 30.22 32.30
N GLY A 281 57.70 29.75 33.42
CA GLY A 281 57.60 28.33 33.69
C GLY A 281 56.17 27.89 33.44
N ASP A 282 56.00 26.69 32.93
CA ASP A 282 54.76 25.95 32.68
C ASP A 282 54.36 25.20 33.99
N PRO A 283 53.42 25.73 34.80
CA PRO A 283 53.14 25.25 36.15
C PRO A 283 52.23 24.01 36.20
N ASP A 284 51.37 23.84 35.20
CA ASP A 284 50.33 22.82 35.04
C ASP A 284 50.73 21.73 34.03
N GLY A 285 51.67 22.01 33.13
CA GLY A 285 52.37 21.03 32.31
C GLY A 285 51.72 20.74 30.97
N ASP A 286 50.94 21.67 30.44
CA ASP A 286 50.18 21.51 29.20
C ASP A 286 51.02 21.86 27.94
N GLY A 287 52.14 22.55 28.13
CA GLY A 287 53.07 22.94 27.07
C GLY A 287 53.01 24.42 26.69
N ILE A 288 52.08 25.18 27.26
CA ILE A 288 51.98 26.63 27.14
C ILE A 288 52.67 27.26 28.37
N ASN A 289 53.35 28.39 28.19
CA ASN A 289 54.05 29.05 29.29
C ASN A 289 53.17 30.17 29.85
N ASN A 290 53.06 30.26 31.19
CA ASN A 290 52.33 31.25 32.01
C ASN A 290 52.14 32.69 31.47
N SER A 291 53.05 33.22 30.66
CA SER A 291 52.91 34.54 30.04
C SER A 291 51.98 34.58 28.81
N CYS A 292 51.59 33.42 28.30
CA CYS A 292 50.79 33.19 27.10
C CYS A 292 49.75 32.09 27.34
N ASP A 293 49.50 31.80 28.61
CA ASP A 293 48.65 30.73 29.09
C ASP A 293 47.43 31.40 29.73
N ASN A 294 46.27 31.28 29.08
CA ASN A 294 45.01 31.83 29.57
C ASN A 294 44.45 31.02 30.76
N CYS A 295 45.05 29.86 31.09
CA CYS A 295 44.76 29.08 32.30
C CYS A 295 46.01 28.57 33.03
N ASN A 296 46.78 29.53 33.53
CA ASN A 296 48.03 29.39 34.30
C ASN A 296 48.20 28.27 35.36
N ASN A 297 47.14 27.58 35.79
CA ASN A 297 47.23 26.46 36.72
C ASN A 297 46.39 25.23 36.33
N ASP A 298 45.67 25.29 35.22
CA ASP A 298 44.72 24.27 34.79
C ASP A 298 45.05 23.92 33.32
N PRO A 299 45.55 22.70 33.03
CA PRO A 299 46.03 22.34 31.69
C PRO A 299 44.98 22.53 30.58
N ASN A 300 45.25 23.37 29.58
CA ASN A 300 44.39 23.60 28.40
C ASN A 300 45.23 23.96 27.15
N VAL A 301 45.75 22.94 26.49
CA VAL A 301 46.68 23.09 25.34
C VAL A 301 46.08 23.87 24.16
N ASP A 302 44.76 23.79 24.02
CA ASP A 302 43.95 24.45 23.00
C ASP A 302 43.74 25.95 23.25
N GLN A 303 43.88 26.41 24.50
CA GLN A 303 43.76 27.81 24.89
C GLN A 303 42.43 28.44 24.43
N THR A 304 41.34 27.66 24.43
CA THR A 304 40.00 28.17 24.13
C THR A 304 39.61 29.24 25.16
N ASP A 305 38.87 30.23 24.68
CA ASP A 305 38.50 31.49 25.34
C ASP A 305 37.20 31.96 24.65
N ALA A 306 36.09 31.29 24.97
CA ALA A 306 34.84 31.41 24.21
C ALA A 306 34.22 32.81 24.31
N ASP A 307 34.34 33.49 25.45
CA ASP A 307 33.87 34.87 25.65
C ASP A 307 34.89 35.96 25.22
N GLY A 308 36.14 35.57 24.96
CA GLY A 308 37.23 36.43 24.51
C GLY A 308 37.74 37.42 25.57
N ASP A 309 37.51 37.15 26.86
CA ASP A 309 37.93 38.03 27.96
C ASP A 309 39.42 37.85 28.36
N GLY A 310 40.04 36.76 27.89
CA GLY A 310 41.43 36.42 28.08
C GLY A 310 41.73 35.46 29.24
N GLU A 311 40.71 34.95 29.95
CA GLU A 311 40.76 33.74 30.78
C GLU A 311 40.25 32.55 29.94
N GLY A 312 40.87 31.37 30.03
CA GLY A 312 40.44 30.25 29.19
C GLY A 312 39.32 29.42 29.80
N ASP A 313 38.52 28.74 28.98
CA ASP A 313 37.33 27.99 29.44
C ASP A 313 37.66 26.95 30.55
N ALA A 314 38.87 26.38 30.53
CA ALA A 314 39.31 25.39 31.51
C ALA A 314 39.49 25.95 32.94
N CYS A 315 39.64 27.26 33.07
CA CYS A 315 39.82 27.98 34.33
C CYS A 315 38.88 29.18 34.47
N ASP A 316 38.00 29.38 33.49
CA ASP A 316 36.95 30.36 33.58
C ASP A 316 36.04 30.00 34.76
N SER A 317 35.85 31.01 35.59
CA SER A 317 35.13 30.92 36.86
C SER A 317 34.01 31.93 36.95
N ASP A 318 33.86 32.71 35.89
CA ASP A 318 32.59 33.28 35.52
C ASP A 318 31.63 32.10 35.18
N SER A 319 30.34 32.41 35.11
CA SER A 319 29.31 31.36 34.99
C SER A 319 28.66 31.40 33.63
N ASP A 320 29.27 32.04 32.64
CA ASP A 320 28.73 32.49 31.34
C ASP A 320 29.86 32.31 30.31
N THR A 321 30.26 31.06 30.07
CA THR A 321 31.53 30.70 29.41
C THR A 321 31.66 31.27 27.99
N ASP A 322 30.55 31.57 27.30
CA ASP A 322 30.53 32.16 25.96
C ASP A 322 30.17 33.66 25.93
N GLY A 323 29.90 34.25 27.10
CA GLY A 323 29.63 35.67 27.28
C GLY A 323 28.33 36.18 26.61
N ASP A 324 27.38 35.31 26.32
CA ASP A 324 26.12 35.67 25.67
C ASP A 324 25.13 36.39 26.63
N GLY A 325 25.40 36.30 27.93
CA GLY A 325 24.64 36.93 29.01
C GLY A 325 23.68 35.99 29.73
N LEU A 326 23.70 34.70 29.42
CA LEU A 326 23.09 33.63 30.19
C LEU A 326 24.12 33.05 31.16
N ALA A 327 23.85 31.90 31.74
CA ALA A 327 24.80 31.29 32.64
C ALA A 327 24.78 29.79 32.41
N ASP A 328 25.91 29.10 32.42
CA ASP A 328 26.08 27.70 32.03
C ASP A 328 25.06 26.74 32.69
N ASP A 329 24.52 27.07 33.88
CA ASP A 329 23.54 26.24 34.58
C ASP A 329 22.09 26.40 34.10
N VAL A 330 21.84 27.38 33.24
CA VAL A 330 20.57 27.67 32.58
C VAL A 330 20.73 27.87 31.07
N ASP A 331 21.95 27.72 30.56
CA ASP A 331 22.30 27.80 29.15
C ASP A 331 22.19 26.43 28.50
N THR A 332 21.47 26.38 27.37
CA THR A 332 21.31 25.18 26.54
C THR A 332 22.55 24.91 25.70
N CYS A 333 23.37 25.94 25.39
CA CYS A 333 24.64 25.81 24.69
C CYS A 333 25.77 26.53 25.43
N PRO A 334 26.29 25.96 26.54
CA PRO A 334 27.18 26.67 27.46
C PRO A 334 28.50 27.21 26.89
N VAL A 335 28.88 26.83 25.68
CA VAL A 335 30.15 27.23 25.04
C VAL A 335 29.93 27.88 23.67
N LEU A 336 28.67 28.12 23.29
CA LEU A 336 28.29 28.67 22.00
C LEU A 336 27.17 29.68 22.18
N ALA A 337 27.53 30.96 22.06
CA ALA A 337 26.63 32.06 22.34
C ALA A 337 25.31 32.00 21.57
N ASN A 338 24.22 31.68 22.26
CA ASN A 338 22.87 31.51 21.70
C ASN A 338 21.81 32.29 22.53
N PRO A 339 21.87 33.64 22.56
CA PRO A 339 21.07 34.39 23.53
C PRO A 339 19.60 34.51 23.13
N GLY A 340 18.72 34.38 24.12
CA GLY A 340 17.31 34.74 24.00
C GLY A 340 16.47 33.69 23.30
N ALA A 341 16.14 33.89 22.01
CA ALA A 341 15.28 32.97 21.26
C ALA A 341 16.03 31.76 20.68
N ALA A 342 17.37 31.80 20.71
CA ALA A 342 18.24 30.71 20.27
C ALA A 342 18.54 29.69 21.40
N GLN A 343 17.90 29.84 22.57
CA GLN A 343 17.85 28.85 23.65
C GLN A 343 16.71 27.84 23.43
N LEU A 344 16.32 27.62 22.18
CA LEU A 344 15.34 26.59 21.86
C LEU A 344 16.05 25.23 22.02
N ASP A 345 15.26 24.24 22.38
CA ASP A 345 15.64 22.87 22.78
C ASP A 345 14.40 22.07 22.37
N THR A 346 14.37 21.69 21.08
CA THR A 346 13.17 21.24 20.38
C THR A 346 12.75 19.83 20.85
N ASP A 347 13.70 18.94 21.07
CA ASP A 347 13.51 17.60 21.60
C ASP A 347 13.41 17.54 23.15
N GLY A 348 13.97 18.52 23.86
CA GLY A 348 13.98 18.59 25.31
C GLY A 348 15.06 17.71 25.97
N ASP A 349 16.13 17.30 25.28
CA ASP A 349 17.19 16.48 25.84
C ASP A 349 18.14 17.27 26.76
N GLY A 350 18.14 18.59 26.62
CA GLY A 350 18.90 19.56 27.41
C GLY A 350 20.15 20.13 26.74
N LEU A 351 20.48 19.72 25.52
CA LEU A 351 21.21 20.52 24.54
C LEU A 351 20.21 21.49 23.86
N GLY A 352 20.69 22.49 23.17
CA GLY A 352 19.81 23.43 22.46
C GLY A 352 20.11 23.43 20.98
N ASP A 353 19.12 23.83 20.18
CA ASP A 353 19.15 23.74 18.72
C ASP A 353 20.39 24.41 18.05
N ALA A 354 21.07 25.30 18.76
CA ALA A 354 22.29 25.94 18.23
C ALA A 354 23.54 25.04 18.30
N CYS A 355 23.51 24.03 19.16
CA CYS A 355 24.64 23.15 19.48
C CYS A 355 24.25 21.66 19.58
N ASP A 356 23.00 21.34 19.28
CA ASP A 356 22.59 20.00 18.91
C ASP A 356 22.91 19.75 17.43
N THR A 357 22.89 18.48 17.05
CA THR A 357 23.09 18.03 15.67
C THR A 357 21.91 17.25 15.13
N ASP A 358 20.90 17.00 15.96
CA ASP A 358 19.67 16.25 15.71
C ASP A 358 18.61 16.93 16.59
N ASP A 359 18.09 18.05 16.10
CA ASP A 359 17.31 19.01 16.89
C ASP A 359 15.94 18.46 17.37
N ASP A 360 15.43 17.37 16.77
CA ASP A 360 14.17 16.71 17.15
C ASP A 360 14.29 15.25 17.61
N ASP A 361 15.51 14.71 17.65
CA ASP A 361 15.91 13.44 18.29
C ASP A 361 15.22 12.22 17.64
N ASP A 362 14.92 12.32 16.34
CA ASP A 362 14.29 11.29 15.52
C ASP A 362 15.32 10.27 14.97
N GLY A 363 16.61 10.65 14.98
CA GLY A 363 17.73 9.83 14.55
C GLY A 363 18.35 10.24 13.22
N LEU A 364 17.84 11.28 12.55
CA LEU A 364 18.47 11.99 11.46
C LEU A 364 19.14 13.27 11.99
N THR A 365 20.37 13.54 11.56
CA THR A 365 21.00 14.81 11.90
C THR A 365 20.42 15.96 11.07
N ASP A 366 20.52 17.20 11.55
CA ASP A 366 20.03 18.39 10.81
C ASP A 366 20.63 18.48 9.39
N LEU A 367 21.85 17.94 9.21
CA LEU A 367 22.52 17.85 7.92
C LEU A 367 21.91 16.77 7.02
N GLU A 368 21.57 15.60 7.58
CA GLU A 368 20.91 14.51 6.87
C GLU A 368 19.49 14.92 6.45
N GLU A 369 18.76 15.62 7.31
CA GLU A 369 17.44 16.14 6.99
C GLU A 369 17.50 17.27 5.97
N ALA A 370 18.47 18.19 6.08
CA ALA A 370 18.68 19.20 5.06
C ALA A 370 19.02 18.59 3.68
N ALA A 371 19.71 17.45 3.65
CA ALA A 371 20.00 16.69 2.44
C ALA A 371 18.75 15.98 1.90
N ALA A 372 17.95 15.36 2.77
CA ALA A 372 16.71 14.67 2.41
C ALA A 372 15.56 15.66 2.07
N GLY A 373 15.64 16.90 2.56
CA GLY A 373 14.59 17.91 2.43
C GLY A 373 13.50 17.87 3.51
N THR A 374 13.69 17.08 4.57
CA THR A 374 12.83 17.02 5.76
C THR A 374 13.12 18.20 6.71
N ASN A 375 12.40 18.30 7.82
CA ASN A 375 12.42 19.47 8.71
C ASN A 375 13.10 19.15 10.06
N PRO A 376 14.29 19.74 10.33
CA PRO A 376 15.08 19.48 11.56
C PRO A 376 14.44 19.76 12.91
N PHE A 377 13.24 20.29 12.92
CA PHE A 377 12.54 20.62 14.16
C PHE A 377 11.26 19.81 14.32
N ASN A 378 11.08 18.76 13.53
CA ASN A 378 9.86 17.98 13.47
C ASN A 378 10.12 16.54 12.97
N PRO A 379 9.99 15.53 13.85
CA PRO A 379 10.42 14.15 13.59
C PRO A 379 9.54 13.35 12.60
N ASP A 380 8.58 14.03 11.96
CA ASP A 380 7.53 13.51 11.07
C ASP A 380 7.05 14.69 10.21
N SER A 381 7.74 14.91 9.09
CA SER A 381 7.68 16.14 8.30
C SER A 381 6.35 16.37 7.59
N ASP A 382 5.65 15.32 7.19
CA ASP A 382 4.36 15.42 6.50
C ASP A 382 3.13 15.08 7.38
N GLY A 383 3.37 14.51 8.56
CA GLY A 383 2.40 14.33 9.63
C GLY A 383 1.54 13.08 9.48
N ASP A 384 2.10 12.01 8.94
CA ASP A 384 1.42 10.74 8.66
C ASP A 384 1.61 9.68 9.78
N TYR A 385 2.33 10.02 10.86
CA TYR A 385 2.69 9.12 11.96
C TYR A 385 3.75 8.06 11.65
N ILE A 386 4.52 8.25 10.60
CA ILE A 386 5.79 7.58 10.35
C ILE A 386 6.90 8.61 10.59
N SER A 387 8.05 8.18 11.12
CA SER A 387 9.16 9.12 11.37
C SER A 387 9.98 9.34 10.12
N ASP A 388 10.51 10.55 9.94
CA ASP A 388 11.39 10.87 8.80
C ASP A 388 12.57 9.86 8.76
N ALA A 389 13.12 9.52 9.91
CA ALA A 389 14.16 8.48 10.06
C ALA A 389 13.78 7.08 9.51
N ASP A 390 12.51 6.66 9.61
CA ASP A 390 12.04 5.37 9.09
C ASP A 390 11.81 5.39 7.57
N GLU A 391 11.53 6.57 7.01
CA GLU A 391 11.10 6.76 5.62
C GLU A 391 12.22 7.18 4.68
N VAL A 392 13.06 8.12 5.11
CA VAL A 392 14.19 8.64 4.34
C VAL A 392 15.11 7.49 3.91
N GLY A 393 15.40 6.54 4.81
CA GLY A 393 16.30 5.43 4.51
C GLY A 393 17.76 5.86 4.39
N ASP A 394 18.27 6.06 3.17
CA ASP A 394 19.61 6.63 2.94
C ASP A 394 19.45 8.15 2.73
N PRO A 395 19.90 9.03 3.64
CA PRO A 395 19.70 10.47 3.50
C PRO A 395 20.31 11.10 2.25
N MET A 396 21.29 10.43 1.62
CA MET A 396 21.92 10.88 0.37
C MET A 396 21.21 10.33 -0.89
N SER A 397 20.30 9.38 -0.71
CA SER A 397 19.43 8.82 -1.75
C SER A 397 18.11 8.42 -1.11
N PRO A 398 17.28 9.41 -0.70
CA PRO A 398 16.06 9.12 0.04
C PRO A 398 15.12 8.21 -0.74
N ASN A 399 14.32 7.40 -0.04
CA ASN A 399 13.35 6.55 -0.70
C ASN A 399 12.26 7.41 -1.38
N ASP A 400 11.88 7.02 -2.59
CA ASP A 400 10.72 7.53 -3.36
C ASP A 400 10.10 6.27 -3.98
N THR A 401 9.07 5.75 -3.33
CA THR A 401 8.54 4.41 -3.60
C THR A 401 7.71 4.35 -4.88
N ASP A 402 6.92 5.39 -5.19
CA ASP A 402 6.09 5.45 -6.39
C ASP A 402 6.75 6.18 -7.58
N GLY A 403 7.86 6.89 -7.34
CA GLY A 403 8.66 7.60 -8.34
C GLY A 403 8.03 8.90 -8.84
N VAL A 404 7.06 9.49 -8.13
CA VAL A 404 6.40 10.74 -8.56
C VAL A 404 7.08 12.01 -8.03
N GLY A 405 8.21 11.85 -7.33
CA GLY A 405 9.19 12.91 -7.06
C GLY A 405 9.04 13.61 -5.72
N ALA A 406 8.11 13.19 -4.86
CA ALA A 406 8.21 13.40 -3.42
C ALA A 406 8.91 12.18 -2.82
N ILE A 407 9.78 12.39 -1.83
CA ILE A 407 10.36 11.26 -1.09
C ILE A 407 9.31 10.73 -0.12
N ASP A 408 9.42 9.47 0.30
CA ASP A 408 8.45 8.81 1.19
C ASP A 408 8.13 9.70 2.41
N ALA A 409 9.16 10.28 3.07
CA ALA A 409 9.01 11.18 4.24
C ALA A 409 8.30 12.53 3.99
N LEU A 410 7.88 12.79 2.75
CA LEU A 410 7.17 14.00 2.33
C LEU A 410 5.95 13.68 1.45
N ASP A 411 5.63 12.40 1.26
CA ASP A 411 4.51 11.92 0.46
C ASP A 411 3.47 11.26 1.36
N LEU A 412 2.19 11.61 1.16
CA LEU A 412 1.11 11.13 2.01
C LEU A 412 0.55 9.76 1.56
N ASP A 413 1.07 9.22 0.46
CA ASP A 413 0.65 7.97 -0.22
C ASP A 413 1.88 7.41 -0.96
N SER A 414 2.89 6.98 -0.21
CA SER A 414 4.24 6.66 -0.69
C SER A 414 4.28 5.61 -1.81
N ASP A 415 3.34 4.66 -1.83
CA ASP A 415 3.27 3.63 -2.88
C ASP A 415 2.23 3.88 -3.99
N GLY A 416 1.48 4.97 -3.87
CA GLY A 416 0.52 5.45 -4.85
C GLY A 416 -0.68 4.52 -5.09
N ASP A 417 -1.03 3.66 -4.14
CA ASP A 417 -2.14 2.73 -4.27
C ASP A 417 -3.51 3.33 -3.92
N GLY A 418 -3.49 4.52 -3.30
CA GLY A 418 -4.67 5.30 -2.91
C GLY A 418 -5.10 5.15 -1.45
N TRP A 419 -4.35 4.41 -0.63
CA TRP A 419 -4.39 4.49 0.82
C TRP A 419 -3.34 5.48 1.30
N LEU A 420 -3.68 6.28 2.32
CA LEU A 420 -2.70 7.22 2.87
C LEU A 420 -1.80 6.51 3.86
N ASP A 421 -0.55 6.93 3.94
CA ASP A 421 0.46 6.34 4.83
C ASP A 421 0.02 6.45 6.31
N GLU A 422 -0.73 7.50 6.68
CA GLU A 422 -1.42 7.66 7.97
C GLU A 422 -2.33 6.47 8.33
N GLN A 423 -2.94 5.84 7.32
CA GLN A 423 -3.83 4.69 7.49
C GLN A 423 -3.05 3.36 7.56
N GLU A 424 -1.75 3.40 7.34
CA GLU A 424 -0.85 2.26 7.14
C GLU A 424 0.29 2.23 8.16
N ALA A 425 0.62 3.36 8.79
CA ALA A 425 1.59 3.49 9.89
C ALA A 425 1.39 2.45 11.00
N GLY A 426 0.12 2.15 11.31
CA GLY A 426 -0.31 1.12 12.26
C GLY A 426 -0.67 1.68 13.62
N ASP A 427 0.01 2.71 14.09
CA ASP A 427 -0.36 3.54 15.24
C ASP A 427 0.28 4.95 15.15
N GLU A 428 -0.02 5.82 16.14
CA GLU A 428 0.46 7.22 16.17
C GLU A 428 1.84 7.38 16.88
N ASP A 429 2.47 6.28 17.34
CA ASP A 429 3.71 6.31 18.12
C ASP A 429 4.93 6.15 17.19
N LEU A 430 5.56 7.28 16.84
CA LEU A 430 6.77 7.38 16.01
C LEU A 430 7.96 6.52 16.50
N THR A 431 7.93 6.05 17.75
CA THR A 431 8.99 5.15 18.26
C THR A 431 8.74 3.68 17.94
N THR A 432 7.57 3.35 17.40
CA THR A 432 7.22 2.02 16.93
C THR A 432 7.58 1.89 15.46
N ALA A 433 8.14 0.74 15.08
CA ALA A 433 8.47 0.51 13.67
C ALA A 433 7.18 0.45 12.83
N PRO A 434 7.21 0.95 11.58
CA PRO A 434 6.04 0.97 10.70
C PRO A 434 5.40 -0.41 10.54
N ARG A 435 4.09 -0.43 10.36
CA ARG A 435 3.33 -1.67 10.18
C ARG A 435 3.88 -2.49 9.01
N ASN A 436 3.95 -3.80 9.22
CA ASN A 436 4.31 -4.76 8.19
C ASN A 436 3.41 -6.00 8.37
N SER A 437 2.36 -6.09 7.57
CA SER A 437 1.26 -7.02 7.75
C SER A 437 1.58 -8.44 7.28
N ASP A 438 2.35 -8.59 6.20
CA ASP A 438 2.80 -9.91 5.71
C ASP A 438 4.05 -10.45 6.45
N GLY A 439 4.75 -9.58 7.19
CA GLY A 439 5.99 -9.86 7.90
C GLY A 439 7.18 -10.20 6.98
N MET A 440 7.09 -9.87 5.70
CA MET A 440 7.94 -10.38 4.61
C MET A 440 8.25 -9.35 3.52
N GLY A 441 8.68 -8.15 3.84
CA GLY A 441 9.16 -7.27 2.77
C GLY A 441 9.22 -5.82 3.17
N LEU A 442 8.58 -4.99 2.35
CA LEU A 442 8.33 -3.59 2.59
C LEU A 442 7.30 -3.44 3.72
N ALA A 443 7.31 -2.29 4.39
CA ALA A 443 6.23 -1.91 5.30
C ALA A 443 4.97 -1.58 4.48
N ASP A 444 3.82 -1.55 5.14
CA ASP A 444 2.51 -1.43 4.49
C ASP A 444 2.43 -0.17 3.61
N TYR A 445 2.83 1.00 4.12
CA TYR A 445 2.89 2.29 3.39
C TYR A 445 3.78 2.29 2.12
N ARG A 446 4.60 1.26 1.92
CA ARG A 446 5.45 1.10 0.72
C ARG A 446 5.06 -0.11 -0.13
N SER A 447 3.88 -0.67 0.11
CA SER A 447 3.50 -1.97 -0.42
C SER A 447 2.06 -1.99 -0.90
N THR A 448 1.89 -1.89 -2.22
CA THR A 448 0.59 -2.01 -2.93
C THR A 448 -0.18 -3.34 -2.72
N ASN A 449 0.38 -4.23 -1.91
CA ASN A 449 -0.19 -5.47 -1.39
C ASN A 449 0.38 -5.73 0.02
N SER A 450 -0.21 -5.11 1.04
CA SER A 450 0.28 -5.09 2.43
C SER A 450 0.35 -6.46 3.10
N ASP A 451 -0.62 -7.35 2.82
CA ASP A 451 -0.70 -8.67 3.46
C ASP A 451 -0.11 -9.82 2.63
N GLY A 452 0.34 -9.50 1.41
CA GLY A 452 1.00 -10.41 0.48
C GLY A 452 0.08 -11.48 -0.11
N ASP A 453 -1.24 -11.25 -0.12
CA ASP A 453 -2.23 -12.16 -0.66
C ASP A 453 -2.40 -12.04 -2.20
N ALA A 454 -3.51 -12.52 -2.76
CA ALA A 454 -3.76 -12.48 -4.20
C ALA A 454 -4.42 -11.17 -4.68
N PHE A 455 -4.80 -10.28 -3.77
CA PHE A 455 -5.47 -9.01 -3.98
C PHE A 455 -4.51 -7.86 -3.65
N SER A 456 -4.63 -6.75 -4.38
CA SER A 456 -3.90 -5.53 -4.04
C SER A 456 -4.78 -4.69 -3.12
N ASP A 457 -4.16 -3.81 -2.35
CA ASP A 457 -4.77 -2.98 -1.31
C ASP A 457 -5.93 -2.11 -1.83
N SER A 458 -5.80 -1.57 -3.05
CA SER A 458 -6.88 -0.87 -3.76
C SER A 458 -8.13 -1.72 -4.08
N THR A 459 -8.04 -3.04 -3.93
CA THR A 459 -9.11 -4.01 -4.21
C THR A 459 -9.40 -4.96 -3.06
N ASP A 460 -8.62 -4.90 -1.98
CA ASP A 460 -8.68 -5.85 -0.88
C ASP A 460 -9.57 -5.32 0.25
N ASN A 461 -10.69 -5.99 0.49
CA ASN A 461 -11.59 -5.70 1.59
C ASN A 461 -11.04 -6.10 2.97
N CYS A 462 -9.88 -6.74 3.00
CA CYS A 462 -9.08 -7.04 4.18
C CYS A 462 -7.60 -6.70 4.00
N ARG A 463 -7.29 -5.56 3.37
CA ARG A 463 -5.93 -5.01 3.07
C ARG A 463 -4.75 -5.57 3.87
N ALA A 464 -4.88 -5.55 5.19
CA ALA A 464 -3.79 -5.86 6.11
C ALA A 464 -3.89 -7.26 6.76
N THR A 465 -4.74 -8.15 6.23
CA THR A 465 -5.02 -9.49 6.78
C THR A 465 -5.18 -10.53 5.69
N PHE A 466 -4.12 -11.33 5.50
CA PHE A 466 -4.05 -12.34 4.45
C PHE A 466 -5.34 -13.14 4.29
N SER A 467 -5.94 -13.01 3.11
CA SER A 467 -7.16 -13.70 2.73
C SER A 467 -6.93 -14.60 1.50
N THR A 468 -7.96 -15.34 1.09
CA THR A 468 -7.93 -16.07 -0.20
C THR A 468 -9.17 -15.79 -1.05
N ASN A 469 -10.07 -14.97 -0.52
CA ASN A 469 -11.34 -14.58 -1.10
C ASN A 469 -11.75 -13.24 -0.46
N GLN A 470 -12.70 -12.58 -1.10
CA GLN A 470 -13.19 -11.25 -0.73
C GLN A 470 -14.66 -11.36 -0.35
N SER A 471 -14.98 -12.31 0.54
CA SER A 471 -16.33 -12.39 1.11
C SER A 471 -16.57 -11.16 1.99
N ASP A 472 -17.81 -10.69 2.00
CA ASP A 472 -18.30 -9.47 2.65
C ASP A 472 -19.79 -9.71 2.88
N ASN A 473 -20.10 -10.41 3.98
CA ASN A 473 -21.40 -11.06 4.16
C ASN A 473 -22.51 -10.06 4.56
N ASP A 474 -22.14 -8.97 5.21
CA ASP A 474 -23.03 -7.87 5.59
C ASP A 474 -23.02 -6.68 4.58
N SER A 475 -22.06 -6.68 3.64
CA SER A 475 -21.89 -5.65 2.62
C SER A 475 -21.51 -4.27 3.16
N ASP A 476 -20.77 -4.20 4.27
CA ASP A 476 -20.25 -2.93 4.81
C ASP A 476 -18.94 -2.48 4.13
N GLY A 477 -18.31 -3.38 3.38
CA GLY A 477 -17.09 -3.14 2.62
C GLY A 477 -15.81 -3.67 3.29
N GLY A 478 -15.88 -4.12 4.54
CA GLY A 478 -14.89 -5.00 5.15
C GLY A 478 -15.07 -6.44 4.66
N GLY A 479 -14.06 -7.29 4.82
CA GLY A 479 -14.19 -8.71 4.53
C GLY A 479 -14.30 -9.57 5.78
N ASP A 480 -14.99 -10.70 5.66
CA ASP A 480 -15.24 -11.67 6.76
C ASP A 480 -13.95 -12.12 7.49
N VAL A 481 -12.78 -12.01 6.87
CA VAL A 481 -11.50 -12.44 7.49
C VAL A 481 -10.98 -11.41 8.50
N CYS A 482 -11.33 -10.14 8.31
CA CYS A 482 -10.88 -9.01 9.12
C CYS A 482 -12.02 -8.32 9.88
N ASP A 483 -13.26 -8.77 9.68
CA ASP A 483 -14.41 -8.43 10.50
C ASP A 483 -14.45 -9.31 11.77
N LEU A 484 -15.15 -8.83 12.80
CA LEU A 484 -15.42 -9.55 14.05
C LEU A 484 -16.92 -9.91 14.19
N ASP A 485 -17.77 -9.44 13.28
CA ASP A 485 -19.23 -9.60 13.24
C ASP A 485 -19.67 -9.63 11.76
N ASP A 486 -19.43 -10.77 11.07
CA ASP A 486 -19.51 -10.86 9.59
C ASP A 486 -20.92 -10.58 9.02
N ASP A 487 -21.96 -10.61 9.84
CA ASP A 487 -23.34 -10.28 9.44
C ASP A 487 -23.90 -8.99 10.07
N ASN A 488 -23.11 -8.34 10.91
CA ASN A 488 -23.38 -7.08 11.60
C ASN A 488 -24.72 -7.10 12.38
N ASP A 489 -25.03 -8.23 13.00
CA ASP A 489 -26.24 -8.41 13.81
C ASP A 489 -26.10 -7.92 15.26
N GLY A 490 -24.86 -7.64 15.68
CA GLY A 490 -24.48 -7.13 17.00
C GLY A 490 -23.91 -8.19 17.95
N GLU A 491 -23.79 -9.45 17.53
CA GLU A 491 -23.14 -10.52 18.25
C GLU A 491 -21.86 -10.96 17.51
N LEU A 492 -20.70 -10.81 18.15
CA LEU A 492 -19.41 -11.17 17.52
C LEU A 492 -19.37 -12.65 17.12
N ASP A 493 -18.69 -13.01 16.02
CA ASP A 493 -18.65 -14.39 15.46
C ASP A 493 -18.25 -15.46 16.47
N ALA A 494 -17.38 -15.09 17.42
CA ALA A 494 -16.90 -15.99 18.46
C ALA A 494 -17.99 -16.42 19.46
N SER A 495 -19.08 -15.66 19.54
CA SER A 495 -20.24 -15.89 20.39
C SER A 495 -21.53 -16.14 19.60
N ASP A 496 -21.52 -15.84 18.30
CA ASP A 496 -22.65 -16.03 17.41
C ASP A 496 -22.87 -17.49 17.03
N ASN A 497 -24.11 -17.96 17.15
CA ASN A 497 -24.54 -19.28 16.72
C ASN A 497 -24.94 -19.36 15.24
N CYS A 498 -24.99 -18.23 14.51
CA CYS A 498 -25.05 -18.14 13.06
C CYS A 498 -24.17 -17.01 12.49
N PRO A 499 -22.83 -17.14 12.54
CA PRO A 499 -21.86 -16.06 12.24
C PRO A 499 -21.95 -15.34 10.89
N ILE A 500 -22.84 -15.72 9.99
CA ILE A 500 -22.97 -15.13 8.65
C ILE A 500 -24.44 -14.85 8.27
N ASP A 501 -25.38 -15.11 9.18
CA ASP A 501 -26.82 -15.09 8.92
C ASP A 501 -27.58 -14.36 10.04
N VAL A 502 -27.76 -13.04 9.87
CA VAL A 502 -28.34 -12.09 10.84
C VAL A 502 -29.38 -12.69 11.78
N ASN A 503 -29.02 -12.85 13.05
CA ASN A 503 -29.80 -13.48 14.11
C ASN A 503 -29.59 -12.86 15.51
N PRO A 504 -29.89 -11.55 15.73
CA PRO A 504 -29.51 -10.84 16.97
C PRO A 504 -30.12 -11.42 18.27
N LEU A 505 -31.09 -12.31 18.15
CA LEU A 505 -31.75 -12.98 19.28
C LEU A 505 -31.07 -14.30 19.68
N GLN A 506 -30.14 -14.81 18.87
CA GLN A 506 -29.37 -16.02 19.12
C GLN A 506 -30.27 -17.21 19.50
N GLU A 507 -31.45 -17.30 18.84
CA GLU A 507 -32.40 -18.39 19.07
C GLU A 507 -31.76 -19.73 18.63
N ASN A 508 -31.96 -20.77 19.43
CA ASN A 508 -31.40 -22.11 19.22
C ASN A 508 -32.32 -23.11 19.93
N PHE A 509 -33.27 -23.64 19.17
CA PHE A 509 -34.42 -24.36 19.66
C PHE A 509 -34.06 -25.75 20.21
N ASP A 510 -33.19 -26.48 19.53
CA ASP A 510 -32.78 -27.83 19.92
C ASP A 510 -31.55 -27.87 20.85
N GLY A 511 -30.89 -26.73 21.03
CA GLY A 511 -29.73 -26.54 21.90
C GLY A 511 -28.42 -27.09 21.32
N ASP A 512 -28.31 -27.25 20.01
CA ASP A 512 -27.06 -27.64 19.35
C ASP A 512 -26.10 -26.43 19.21
N SER A 513 -25.15 -26.44 18.28
CA SER A 513 -24.21 -25.33 18.09
C SER A 513 -24.64 -24.30 17.03
N LEU A 514 -25.70 -24.56 16.29
CA LEU A 514 -26.27 -23.70 15.25
C LEU A 514 -27.48 -22.95 15.82
N GLY A 515 -27.70 -21.72 15.36
CA GLY A 515 -28.92 -20.97 15.63
C GLY A 515 -30.03 -21.30 14.65
N ASP A 516 -31.28 -21.00 15.02
CA ASP A 516 -32.48 -21.37 14.26
C ASP A 516 -32.46 -20.84 12.81
N VAL A 517 -31.75 -19.73 12.55
CA VAL A 517 -31.67 -19.08 11.24
C VAL A 517 -30.79 -19.87 10.25
N CYS A 518 -29.70 -20.46 10.75
CA CYS A 518 -28.72 -21.20 9.95
C CYS A 518 -28.79 -22.73 10.16
N ASP A 519 -29.68 -23.20 11.03
CA ASP A 519 -29.91 -24.62 11.26
C ASP A 519 -30.75 -25.24 10.13
N PRO A 520 -30.22 -26.26 9.41
CA PRO A 520 -31.00 -26.98 8.41
C PRO A 520 -32.12 -27.87 8.97
N ASP A 521 -32.16 -28.12 10.29
CA ASP A 521 -33.05 -29.03 11.01
C ASP A 521 -33.29 -28.51 12.45
N ILE A 522 -34.04 -27.40 12.58
CA ILE A 522 -34.17 -26.56 13.80
C ILE A 522 -34.58 -27.33 15.08
N ASP A 523 -35.29 -28.46 14.96
CA ASP A 523 -35.70 -29.28 16.09
C ASP A 523 -34.95 -30.62 16.22
N ASN A 524 -34.00 -30.87 15.31
CA ASN A 524 -33.12 -32.05 15.26
C ASN A 524 -33.90 -33.39 15.23
N ASP A 525 -35.09 -33.41 14.63
CA ASP A 525 -35.89 -34.64 14.47
C ASP A 525 -35.43 -35.53 13.31
N GLY A 526 -34.57 -34.99 12.42
CA GLY A 526 -34.00 -35.66 11.27
C GLY A 526 -34.69 -35.36 9.93
N VAL A 527 -35.65 -34.43 9.90
CA VAL A 527 -36.36 -33.95 8.70
C VAL A 527 -36.13 -32.45 8.55
N GLY A 528 -35.18 -32.06 7.69
CA GLY A 528 -34.85 -30.64 7.55
C GLY A 528 -36.03 -29.73 7.18
N ASN A 529 -35.94 -28.46 7.60
CA ASN A 529 -37.01 -27.46 7.69
C ASN A 529 -37.89 -27.34 6.42
N GLY A 530 -37.29 -27.45 5.24
CA GLY A 530 -38.00 -27.32 3.96
C GLY A 530 -38.95 -28.49 3.63
N THR A 531 -38.82 -29.61 4.34
CA THR A 531 -39.68 -30.80 4.22
C THR A 531 -40.56 -31.02 5.44
N ASP A 532 -40.27 -30.32 6.52
CA ASP A 532 -40.97 -30.41 7.78
C ASP A 532 -42.24 -29.53 7.78
N PRO A 533 -43.44 -30.08 8.07
CA PRO A 533 -44.64 -29.29 8.29
C PRO A 533 -44.60 -28.42 9.57
N VAL A 534 -43.78 -28.75 10.58
CA VAL A 534 -43.61 -28.01 11.84
C VAL A 534 -42.16 -28.06 12.28
N ASP A 535 -41.33 -27.20 11.68
CA ASP A 535 -39.87 -27.08 11.87
C ASP A 535 -39.41 -26.65 13.27
N ASN A 536 -40.30 -26.58 14.26
CA ASN A 536 -39.98 -26.23 15.64
C ASN A 536 -40.72 -27.12 16.65
N ASP A 537 -41.08 -28.33 16.23
CA ASP A 537 -41.71 -29.32 17.10
C ASP A 537 -41.15 -30.72 16.78
N PRO A 538 -40.18 -31.21 17.57
CA PRO A 538 -39.43 -32.44 17.27
C PRO A 538 -40.28 -33.72 17.40
N THR A 539 -41.57 -33.54 17.64
CA THR A 539 -42.59 -34.60 17.68
C THR A 539 -43.40 -34.70 16.39
N ILE A 540 -43.18 -33.81 15.40
CA ILE A 540 -43.96 -33.70 14.17
C ILE A 540 -43.06 -33.72 12.92
N CYS A 541 -42.48 -34.89 12.61
CA CYS A 541 -41.64 -35.05 11.43
C CYS A 541 -42.45 -35.46 10.19
N GLY A 542 -42.46 -34.64 9.14
CA GLY A 542 -43.39 -34.82 8.01
C GLY A 542 -43.40 -36.19 7.28
N ASP A 543 -44.59 -36.79 7.10
CA ASP A 543 -44.82 -37.95 6.23
C ASP A 543 -44.68 -37.65 4.73
N THR A 544 -43.90 -38.47 4.01
CA THR A 544 -43.85 -38.47 2.54
C THR A 544 -44.88 -39.42 1.88
N GLU A 545 -46.05 -39.67 2.47
CA GLU A 545 -47.13 -40.34 1.74
C GLU A 545 -47.79 -39.41 0.72
N ASN A 546 -47.64 -39.79 -0.56
CA ASN A 546 -48.37 -39.26 -1.70
C ASN A 546 -49.91 -39.39 -1.55
N GLY A 547 -50.53 -38.53 -0.74
CA GLY A 547 -51.94 -38.14 -0.83
C GLY A 547 -52.97 -39.02 -0.13
N THR A 548 -52.66 -39.67 1.00
CA THR A 548 -53.67 -40.39 1.81
C THR A 548 -53.90 -39.93 3.24
N GLY A 549 -52.98 -39.19 3.87
CA GLY A 549 -53.19 -38.45 5.13
C GLY A 549 -53.98 -39.20 6.20
N ASP A 550 -53.30 -40.00 7.03
CA ASP A 550 -53.85 -40.59 8.26
C ASP A 550 -53.30 -39.98 9.56
N GLY A 551 -52.31 -39.08 9.50
CA GLY A 551 -51.98 -38.15 10.57
C GLY A 551 -51.20 -38.73 11.76
N CYS A 552 -50.46 -39.82 11.55
CA CYS A 552 -49.60 -40.44 12.55
C CYS A 552 -48.13 -40.31 12.10
N ASP A 553 -47.33 -39.47 12.77
CA ASP A 553 -45.90 -39.25 12.47
C ASP A 553 -45.00 -39.79 13.62
N ASP A 554 -43.92 -40.50 13.24
CA ASP A 554 -43.06 -41.33 14.10
C ASP A 554 -41.72 -40.64 14.43
N CYS A 555 -41.73 -39.55 15.21
CA CYS A 555 -40.46 -39.00 15.72
C CYS A 555 -40.39 -38.90 17.24
N ALA A 556 -39.61 -39.85 17.82
CA ALA A 556 -38.64 -39.68 18.92
C ALA A 556 -38.37 -40.99 19.71
N ASP A 557 -37.23 -41.68 19.46
CA ASP A 557 -36.50 -42.42 20.52
C ASP A 557 -34.96 -42.35 20.30
N PRO A 558 -34.19 -41.69 21.19
CA PRO A 558 -32.73 -41.64 21.14
C PRO A 558 -32.01 -42.98 21.40
N ASN A 559 -32.72 -44.07 21.73
CA ASN A 559 -32.11 -45.35 22.10
C ASN A 559 -32.17 -46.46 21.02
N MET A 560 -32.62 -46.17 19.79
CA MET A 560 -32.80 -47.21 18.76
C MET A 560 -31.88 -47.05 17.55
N ASN A 561 -30.56 -47.12 17.78
CA ASN A 561 -29.75 -47.97 16.90
C ASN A 561 -29.11 -49.10 17.72
N LYS A 562 -29.62 -50.32 17.53
CA LYS A 562 -28.87 -51.53 17.83
C LYS A 562 -29.12 -52.70 16.89
N ASP A 563 -29.62 -52.47 15.69
CA ASP A 563 -29.49 -53.46 14.61
C ASP A 563 -29.48 -52.94 13.16
N GLY A 564 -29.61 -51.63 12.92
CA GLY A 564 -29.19 -51.01 11.66
C GLY A 564 -29.88 -51.53 10.41
N THR A 565 -31.04 -50.96 10.07
CA THR A 565 -31.53 -50.74 8.69
C THR A 565 -32.72 -49.78 8.76
N GLY A 566 -32.72 -48.67 8.03
CA GLY A 566 -33.99 -48.07 7.61
C GLY A 566 -34.68 -48.94 6.54
N PRO A 567 -35.72 -48.44 5.86
CA PRO A 567 -37.08 -48.21 6.33
C PRO A 567 -37.95 -49.50 6.29
N LEU A 568 -39.05 -49.54 7.06
CA LEU A 568 -40.07 -50.61 7.27
C LEU A 568 -39.86 -51.53 8.50
N PRO A 569 -40.94 -52.21 8.94
CA PRO A 569 -41.88 -51.90 10.01
C PRO A 569 -41.46 -52.50 11.37
N ASP A 570 -41.90 -51.90 12.47
CA ASP A 570 -41.64 -52.41 13.80
C ASP A 570 -42.63 -53.56 14.20
N ASN A 571 -42.40 -54.18 15.35
CA ASN A 571 -43.19 -55.32 15.86
C ASN A 571 -43.90 -54.96 17.19
N ASP A 572 -44.28 -53.70 17.36
CA ASP A 572 -45.32 -53.28 18.31
C ASP A 572 -46.57 -52.83 17.53
N THR A 573 -47.50 -53.77 17.35
CA THR A 573 -48.68 -53.61 16.48
C THR A 573 -49.79 -52.77 17.13
N PHE A 574 -49.46 -51.66 17.81
CA PHE A 574 -50.44 -50.89 18.57
C PHE A 574 -50.61 -49.42 18.15
N ASP A 575 -49.79 -48.88 17.23
CA ASP A 575 -49.86 -47.47 16.82
C ASP A 575 -49.90 -47.24 15.29
N ASP A 576 -50.12 -48.28 14.48
CA ASP A 576 -50.11 -48.19 13.01
C ASP A 576 -51.52 -48.01 12.38
N GLY A 577 -52.43 -47.31 13.06
CA GLY A 577 -53.85 -47.19 12.66
C GLY A 577 -54.34 -45.76 12.42
N PRO A 578 -55.34 -45.51 11.55
CA PRO A 578 -55.83 -44.15 11.29
C PRO A 578 -56.55 -43.54 12.51
N ASP A 579 -56.29 -42.26 12.84
CA ASP A 579 -57.02 -41.47 13.84
C ASP A 579 -58.44 -41.15 13.35
N ALA A 580 -59.40 -42.03 13.68
CA ALA A 580 -60.76 -41.95 13.14
C ALA A 580 -61.68 -40.98 13.90
N ASP A 581 -61.29 -40.52 15.10
CA ASP A 581 -62.06 -39.57 15.91
C ASP A 581 -61.38 -38.22 16.16
N ASN A 582 -60.20 -38.03 15.57
CA ASN A 582 -59.52 -36.76 15.37
C ASN A 582 -59.02 -36.14 16.69
N ASP A 583 -58.61 -37.00 17.63
CA ASP A 583 -58.13 -36.65 18.97
C ASP A 583 -56.60 -36.61 19.10
N GLY A 584 -55.88 -36.94 18.02
CA GLY A 584 -54.42 -36.90 17.94
C GLY A 584 -53.72 -38.20 18.36
N ILE A 585 -54.43 -39.33 18.50
CA ILE A 585 -53.86 -40.64 18.84
C ILE A 585 -54.39 -41.73 17.88
N CYS A 586 -53.51 -42.62 17.41
CA CYS A 586 -53.83 -43.64 16.40
C CYS A 586 -54.75 -44.77 16.95
N ASP A 587 -55.77 -45.19 16.18
CA ASP A 587 -56.95 -45.90 16.70
C ASP A 587 -56.86 -47.44 16.51
N ALA A 588 -56.84 -48.22 17.61
CA ALA A 588 -56.66 -49.68 17.56
C ALA A 588 -57.94 -50.46 17.15
N SER A 589 -57.86 -51.26 16.08
CA SER A 589 -59.02 -51.88 15.43
C SER A 589 -59.98 -52.70 16.32
N ALA A 590 -61.29 -52.38 16.18
CA ALA A 590 -62.49 -53.25 16.17
C ALA A 590 -63.55 -53.16 17.31
N THR A 591 -64.73 -52.66 16.91
CA THR A 591 -66.13 -53.05 17.28
C THR A 591 -66.82 -52.50 18.54
N ALA A 592 -67.59 -51.40 18.37
CA ALA A 592 -68.98 -51.07 18.82
C ALA A 592 -69.52 -51.44 20.24
N PRO A 593 -70.55 -50.76 20.82
CA PRO A 593 -71.21 -49.48 20.49
C PRO A 593 -71.42 -48.49 21.69
N GLN A 594 -71.50 -47.19 21.36
CA GLN A 594 -72.42 -46.15 21.88
C GLN A 594 -72.99 -46.30 23.32
N LEU A 595 -72.65 -45.37 24.22
CA LEU A 595 -73.60 -44.72 25.15
C LEU A 595 -73.17 -43.27 25.48
N THR A 596 -74.04 -42.35 25.07
CA THR A 596 -74.30 -40.95 25.50
C THR A 596 -74.06 -40.68 27.00
N ASP A 597 -73.79 -39.46 27.50
CA ASP A 597 -74.65 -38.25 27.43
C ASP A 597 -73.98 -37.04 28.12
N ASN A 598 -74.48 -35.86 27.75
CA ASN A 598 -74.28 -34.50 28.25
C ASN A 598 -74.31 -34.33 29.77
N CYS A 599 -73.36 -33.52 30.29
CA CYS A 599 -73.41 -32.79 31.58
C CYS A 599 -73.66 -33.66 32.84
N PRO A 600 -73.70 -33.11 34.05
CA PRO A 600 -72.74 -32.30 34.80
C PRO A 600 -72.41 -32.96 36.17
N THR A 601 -71.32 -32.53 36.81
CA THR A 601 -71.04 -32.59 38.26
C THR A 601 -70.81 -33.96 38.97
N ILE A 602 -69.60 -34.06 39.56
CA ILE A 602 -69.06 -34.96 40.61
C ILE A 602 -68.29 -36.23 40.14
N ALA A 603 -66.97 -36.06 40.17
CA ALA A 603 -65.82 -36.95 40.42
C ALA A 603 -65.98 -38.48 40.53
N ASN A 604 -65.06 -39.23 39.88
CA ASN A 604 -64.11 -40.09 40.60
C ASN A 604 -62.91 -40.61 39.75
N ALA A 605 -61.73 -40.42 40.35
CA ALA A 605 -60.50 -41.24 40.32
C ALA A 605 -59.93 -41.72 38.99
N THR A 606 -59.09 -40.88 38.38
CA THR A 606 -57.66 -41.16 38.12
C THR A 606 -57.07 -39.96 37.37
N GLN A 607 -56.50 -39.01 38.10
CA GLN A 607 -55.51 -38.07 37.59
C GLN A 607 -54.42 -37.95 38.66
N ASP A 608 -53.20 -38.27 38.24
CA ASP A 608 -51.95 -37.95 38.94
C ASP A 608 -51.66 -36.46 38.71
N ASP A 609 -51.24 -35.78 39.77
CA ASP A 609 -50.80 -34.39 39.85
C ASP A 609 -49.26 -34.34 39.77
N ASN A 610 -48.73 -33.80 38.67
CA ASN A 610 -47.29 -33.55 38.52
C ASN A 610 -46.92 -32.18 39.10
N ASP A 611 -46.41 -32.14 40.33
CA ASP A 611 -45.61 -31.01 40.83
C ASP A 611 -44.47 -31.43 41.80
N GLY A 612 -43.97 -32.66 41.69
CA GLY A 612 -42.56 -32.96 41.95
C GLY A 612 -41.89 -32.61 43.30
N ASP A 613 -42.57 -32.23 44.39
CA ASP A 613 -41.90 -31.86 45.65
C ASP A 613 -42.18 -32.72 46.90
N GLY A 614 -43.10 -33.68 46.83
CA GLY A 614 -43.11 -34.82 47.76
C GLY A 614 -43.29 -34.54 49.27
N ASP A 615 -44.09 -33.54 49.70
CA ASP A 615 -44.62 -33.48 51.09
C ASP A 615 -46.15 -33.27 51.17
N PRO A 616 -46.92 -34.26 51.68
CA PRO A 616 -48.38 -34.23 51.73
C PRO A 616 -48.95 -33.59 53.00
N THR A 617 -48.57 -32.36 53.37
CA THR A 617 -49.33 -31.55 54.35
C THR A 617 -49.06 -30.03 54.26
N THR A 618 -49.86 -29.25 53.52
CA THR A 618 -50.50 -27.97 53.91
C THR A 618 -50.94 -27.13 52.70
N CYS A 619 -52.23 -27.16 52.34
CA CYS A 619 -52.87 -26.05 51.64
C CYS A 619 -53.70 -25.24 52.65
N MET A 620 -53.12 -24.14 53.13
CA MET A 620 -53.88 -22.99 53.62
C MET A 620 -53.65 -21.84 52.65
N GLY A 621 -54.60 -21.65 51.76
CA GLY A 621 -54.85 -20.36 51.10
C GLY A 621 -54.20 -20.19 49.74
N GLY A 622 -55.02 -20.36 48.70
CA GLY A 622 -55.06 -19.46 47.54
C GLY A 622 -54.15 -19.80 46.35
N ALA A 623 -54.79 -19.70 45.18
CA ALA A 623 -54.24 -19.48 43.84
C ALA A 623 -53.74 -20.70 43.02
N ASN A 624 -54.41 -20.84 41.87
CA ASN A 624 -53.96 -21.37 40.57
C ASN A 624 -53.96 -22.90 40.33
N CYS A 625 -55.18 -23.41 40.11
CA CYS A 625 -55.47 -24.31 38.99
C CYS A 625 -56.04 -23.43 37.85
N GLY A 626 -55.51 -23.51 36.62
CA GLY A 626 -55.98 -22.70 35.49
C GLY A 626 -57.36 -23.11 34.95
N GLY A 627 -58.14 -22.10 34.56
CA GLY A 627 -59.19 -22.11 33.52
C GLY A 627 -60.34 -23.12 33.65
N ASP A 628 -61.45 -22.69 34.26
CA ASP A 628 -62.77 -23.33 34.18
C ASP A 628 -63.73 -22.31 33.53
N VAL A 629 -64.67 -22.72 32.66
CA VAL A 629 -65.60 -21.84 31.89
C VAL A 629 -66.68 -21.18 32.79
N CYS A 630 -66.31 -20.77 33.99
CA CYS A 630 -67.16 -20.18 35.02
C CYS A 630 -66.47 -19.08 35.84
N ASP A 631 -65.21 -18.70 35.54
CA ASP A 631 -64.69 -17.41 36.01
C ASP A 631 -65.24 -16.28 35.14
N ALA A 632 -65.26 -15.07 35.69
CA ALA A 632 -65.79 -13.90 34.98
C ALA A 632 -64.72 -12.81 34.80
N ASP A 633 -63.48 -13.18 35.08
CA ASP A 633 -62.24 -12.40 35.13
C ASP A 633 -61.12 -13.46 35.08
N ASP A 634 -60.86 -13.97 33.87
CA ASP A 634 -60.14 -15.22 33.61
C ASP A 634 -58.62 -15.12 33.87
N ASP A 635 -58.05 -13.91 33.87
CA ASP A 635 -56.65 -13.63 34.24
C ASP A 635 -56.48 -13.01 35.64
N ASN A 636 -57.59 -12.63 36.27
CA ASN A 636 -57.67 -12.19 37.67
C ASN A 636 -56.97 -10.83 37.90
N ASP A 637 -56.95 -9.96 36.89
CA ASP A 637 -56.42 -8.60 36.94
C ASP A 637 -57.38 -7.61 37.66
N GLY A 638 -58.62 -8.04 37.90
CA GLY A 638 -59.66 -7.30 38.61
C GLY A 638 -60.72 -6.66 37.69
N VAL A 639 -60.64 -6.87 36.37
CA VAL A 639 -61.62 -6.46 35.36
C VAL A 639 -62.29 -7.71 34.77
N ALA A 640 -63.63 -7.69 34.71
CA ALA A 640 -64.35 -8.83 34.16
C ALA A 640 -64.18 -8.95 32.62
N ASP A 641 -64.16 -10.17 32.07
CA ASP A 641 -63.85 -10.48 30.64
C ASP A 641 -64.75 -9.76 29.61
N GLY A 642 -65.91 -9.27 30.03
CA GLY A 642 -66.88 -8.63 29.13
C GLY A 642 -66.48 -7.22 28.66
N PRO A 643 -66.06 -6.33 29.58
CA PRO A 643 -65.48 -5.02 29.26
C PRO A 643 -63.97 -5.01 28.95
N ASP A 644 -63.26 -6.10 29.21
CA ASP A 644 -61.83 -6.22 28.92
C ASP A 644 -61.54 -6.70 27.47
N ASN A 645 -60.52 -6.13 26.84
CA ASN A 645 -60.08 -6.49 25.49
C ASN A 645 -58.98 -7.55 25.50
N PHE A 646 -58.35 -7.82 26.65
CA PHE A 646 -57.28 -8.81 26.80
C PHE A 646 -57.57 -9.80 27.94
N PRO A 647 -58.71 -10.53 27.87
CA PRO A 647 -59.29 -11.29 29.00
C PRO A 647 -58.50 -12.54 29.45
N PHE A 648 -57.26 -12.68 29.00
CA PHE A 648 -56.37 -13.77 29.39
C PHE A 648 -54.95 -13.28 29.72
N ASP A 649 -54.73 -11.95 29.75
CA ASP A 649 -53.44 -11.33 30.03
C ASP A 649 -53.53 -10.43 31.28
N PRO A 650 -53.03 -10.90 32.44
CA PRO A 650 -53.19 -10.21 33.72
C PRO A 650 -52.43 -8.87 33.82
N PHE A 651 -51.73 -8.46 32.76
CA PHE A 651 -50.94 -7.23 32.68
C PHE A 651 -51.56 -6.15 31.78
N GLN A 652 -52.69 -6.40 31.13
CA GLN A 652 -53.35 -5.44 30.23
C GLN A 652 -54.80 -5.16 30.62
N CYS A 653 -55.05 -4.01 31.26
CA CYS A 653 -56.41 -3.56 31.58
C CYS A 653 -56.81 -2.30 30.79
N GLN A 654 -58.12 -2.08 30.57
CA GLN A 654 -58.66 -1.02 29.71
C GLN A 654 -58.39 0.42 30.23
N ASP A 655 -57.64 1.22 29.47
CA ASP A 655 -57.57 2.69 29.61
C ASP A 655 -58.74 3.41 28.90
N ILE A 656 -59.32 4.40 29.59
CA ILE A 656 -60.27 5.37 29.04
C ILE A 656 -59.72 6.78 29.30
N GLU A 657 -58.76 7.22 28.49
CA GLU A 657 -58.39 8.65 28.38
C GLU A 657 -58.56 9.16 26.93
N ASN A 658 -59.28 10.27 26.78
CA ASN A 658 -59.75 10.78 25.49
C ASN A 658 -58.65 11.55 24.72
N GLY A 659 -57.68 10.84 24.15
CA GLY A 659 -56.93 11.27 22.97
C GLY A 659 -55.83 12.33 23.16
N THR A 660 -54.99 12.23 24.20
CA THR A 660 -53.76 13.04 24.33
C THR A 660 -52.45 12.27 24.11
N GLY A 661 -52.41 10.94 24.25
CA GLY A 661 -51.33 10.10 23.73
C GLY A 661 -49.94 10.39 24.30
N ASP A 662 -49.82 10.64 25.61
CA ASP A 662 -48.60 11.00 26.32
C ASP A 662 -47.97 9.85 27.14
N GLY A 663 -48.33 8.59 26.86
CA GLY A 663 -47.52 7.40 27.18
C GLY A 663 -47.37 6.96 28.64
N CYS A 664 -47.84 7.73 29.63
CA CYS A 664 -47.79 7.35 31.05
C CYS A 664 -49.10 6.63 31.48
N ASP A 665 -49.05 5.29 31.65
CA ASP A 665 -50.23 4.46 32.00
C ASP A 665 -49.98 3.50 33.19
N ASP A 666 -51.06 3.08 33.86
CA ASP A 666 -51.20 2.56 35.25
C ASP A 666 -50.66 1.12 35.50
N CYS A 667 -50.16 0.40 34.49
CA CYS A 667 -50.04 -1.08 34.63
C CYS A 667 -48.83 -1.79 34.01
N SER A 668 -47.66 -1.16 33.91
CA SER A 668 -46.45 -1.81 33.40
C SER A 668 -45.80 -2.87 34.34
N SER A 669 -46.43 -3.23 35.46
CA SER A 669 -45.91 -4.29 36.35
C SER A 669 -46.98 -5.18 37.03
N GLY A 670 -48.25 -5.12 36.59
CA GLY A 670 -49.31 -6.00 37.12
C GLY A 670 -49.76 -5.71 38.56
N THR A 671 -49.48 -4.51 39.10
CA THR A 671 -50.12 -4.03 40.34
C THR A 671 -50.41 -2.53 40.26
N PHE A 672 -51.68 -2.16 40.50
CA PHE A 672 -52.16 -0.78 40.56
C PHE A 672 -51.44 0.05 41.65
N ASP A 673 -50.64 1.05 41.26
CA ASP A 673 -49.97 1.98 42.19
C ASP A 673 -50.30 3.45 41.89
N GLN A 674 -51.18 4.02 42.71
CA GLN A 674 -51.64 5.42 42.66
C GLN A 674 -50.56 6.49 42.90
N LEU A 675 -49.29 6.12 43.08
CA LEU A 675 -48.21 7.07 43.40
C LEU A 675 -47.32 7.44 42.20
N ASN A 676 -47.60 6.93 41.00
CA ASN A 676 -46.83 7.23 39.79
C ASN A 676 -47.69 7.86 38.67
N ASP A 677 -48.55 8.83 39.01
CA ASP A 677 -49.28 9.64 38.03
C ASP A 677 -48.49 10.91 37.64
N GLY A 678 -48.28 11.16 36.34
CA GLY A 678 -47.50 12.30 35.84
C GLY A 678 -47.58 12.48 34.31
N THR A 679 -47.12 13.63 33.82
CA THR A 679 -46.99 13.93 32.38
C THR A 679 -45.50 13.90 31.99
N ASP A 680 -45.12 13.09 31.02
CA ASP A 680 -43.80 13.12 30.37
C ASP A 680 -43.76 14.28 29.36
N MET A 681 -43.03 15.35 29.69
CA MET A 681 -43.03 16.58 28.87
C MET A 681 -41.82 16.70 27.93
N ASP A 682 -40.76 15.92 28.16
CA ASP A 682 -39.56 15.88 27.32
C ASP A 682 -39.46 14.62 26.46
N ILE A 683 -40.40 13.67 26.59
CA ILE A 683 -40.60 12.51 25.71
C ILE A 683 -39.41 11.55 25.80
N ASP A 684 -38.85 11.40 27.00
CA ASP A 684 -37.76 10.46 27.28
C ASP A 684 -38.26 9.10 27.80
N GLY A 685 -39.57 8.98 28.03
CA GLY A 685 -40.22 7.75 28.48
C GLY A 685 -40.32 7.61 30.00
N ILE A 686 -40.00 8.64 30.80
CA ILE A 686 -40.08 8.61 32.27
C ILE A 686 -41.02 9.71 32.81
N CYS A 687 -42.06 9.33 33.57
CA CYS A 687 -43.05 10.28 34.07
C CYS A 687 -42.50 11.24 35.15
N GLU A 688 -42.55 12.56 34.92
CA GLU A 688 -42.06 13.58 35.85
C GLU A 688 -43.01 13.84 37.05
N ASN A 689 -42.51 13.59 38.27
CA ASN A 689 -43.25 13.89 39.51
C ASN A 689 -43.06 15.35 39.97
N ASN A 690 -44.16 16.12 40.01
CA ASN A 690 -44.23 17.55 40.34
C ASN A 690 -43.32 18.10 41.49
N GLY A 691 -42.13 18.62 41.12
CA GLY A 691 -41.53 19.91 41.56
C GLY A 691 -40.38 19.90 42.59
N PRO A 692 -39.64 21.04 42.84
CA PRO A 692 -39.30 22.19 41.99
C PRO A 692 -37.78 22.48 41.87
N LYS A 693 -37.34 22.93 40.68
CA LYS A 693 -36.10 23.68 40.33
C LYS A 693 -34.72 23.12 40.74
N GLY A 694 -33.85 22.96 39.75
CA GLY A 694 -32.42 23.28 39.89
C GLY A 694 -31.51 22.56 38.90
N ASP A 695 -30.99 23.33 37.95
CA ASP A 695 -29.81 23.14 37.08
C ASP A 695 -28.86 21.99 37.47
N ASN A 696 -28.54 21.13 36.50
CA ASN A 696 -27.18 20.70 36.13
C ASN A 696 -27.23 19.69 34.97
N CYS A 697 -26.76 20.09 33.78
CA CYS A 697 -26.37 19.16 32.73
C CYS A 697 -25.01 18.52 33.07
N PRO A 698 -24.87 17.19 32.95
CA PRO A 698 -23.63 16.55 32.56
C PRO A 698 -23.73 15.97 31.13
N THR A 699 -22.64 16.15 30.39
CA THR A 699 -22.04 15.19 29.43
C THR A 699 -22.93 14.64 28.32
N PHE A 700 -22.79 15.20 27.11
CA PHE A 700 -22.91 14.43 25.88
C PHE A 700 -21.54 13.94 25.46
N SER A 701 -21.43 12.63 25.29
CA SER A 701 -20.46 11.97 24.44
C SER A 701 -21.19 11.57 23.15
N ASN A 702 -20.70 12.07 22.02
CA ASN A 702 -20.71 11.50 20.66
C ASN A 702 -22.08 11.26 19.94
N PRO A 703 -22.12 10.84 18.66
CA PRO A 703 -21.44 11.29 17.43
C PRO A 703 -22.50 11.61 16.34
N SER A 704 -22.36 12.73 15.61
CA SER A 704 -22.83 12.91 14.21
C SER A 704 -22.87 14.40 13.86
N GLN A 705 -21.76 14.92 13.36
CA GLN A 705 -21.82 16.02 12.42
C GLN A 705 -21.11 15.60 11.14
N SER A 706 -21.89 15.55 10.06
CA SER A 706 -21.41 15.78 8.72
C SER A 706 -21.93 17.15 8.28
N ASP A 707 -21.05 18.14 8.26
CA ASP A 707 -20.95 19.11 7.16
C ASP A 707 -19.44 19.20 6.81
N ASN A 708 -18.95 19.21 5.57
CA ASN A 708 -19.33 19.83 4.30
C ASN A 708 -19.15 21.35 4.23
N ASP A 709 -17.97 21.82 4.62
CA ASP A 709 -17.19 22.78 3.85
C ASP A 709 -15.70 22.41 3.81
N GLY A 710 -15.22 22.07 2.62
CA GLY A 710 -13.81 21.82 2.38
C GLY A 710 -12.99 23.09 2.46
N ASP A 711 -12.29 23.28 3.58
CA ASP A 711 -10.98 23.91 3.68
C ASP A 711 -10.24 23.46 4.94
N GLY A 712 -9.49 22.36 4.83
CA GLY A 712 -8.48 21.99 5.83
C GLY A 712 -7.42 23.08 5.95
N ALA A 713 -7.33 23.71 7.13
CA ALA A 713 -6.10 24.25 7.75
C ALA A 713 -6.39 24.83 9.15
N PRO A 714 -5.51 24.61 10.16
CA PRO A 714 -5.70 25.12 11.52
C PRO A 714 -5.27 26.59 11.63
N SER A 715 -6.20 27.51 11.86
CA SER A 715 -5.85 28.88 12.25
C SER A 715 -5.59 29.00 13.75
N SER A 716 -4.30 28.93 14.11
CA SER A 716 -3.60 29.62 15.20
C SER A 716 -4.46 30.40 16.23
N CYS A 717 -4.35 30.03 17.51
CA CYS A 717 -4.83 30.86 18.61
C CYS A 717 -3.69 31.75 19.13
N MET A 718 -3.49 32.93 18.54
CA MET A 718 -2.68 34.00 19.14
C MET A 718 -3.56 35.17 19.61
N GLY A 719 -3.62 35.33 20.94
CA GLY A 719 -3.63 36.65 21.58
C GLY A 719 -4.95 37.40 21.75
N GLY A 720 -5.35 37.58 23.02
CA GLY A 720 -5.70 38.91 23.52
C GLY A 720 -7.16 39.40 23.44
N ALA A 721 -7.80 39.40 24.61
CA ALA A 721 -8.71 40.45 25.12
C ALA A 721 -10.06 40.73 24.40
N ALA A 722 -11.12 40.36 25.15
CA ALA A 722 -12.32 41.15 25.42
C ALA A 722 -13.31 41.46 24.28
N CYS A 723 -14.40 40.70 24.26
CA CYS A 723 -15.82 41.10 24.09
C CYS A 723 -16.65 39.88 24.54
N GLY A 724 -17.71 39.91 25.35
CA GLY A 724 -18.65 40.97 25.62
C GLY A 724 -20.05 40.54 25.17
N GLY A 725 -20.69 39.64 25.93
CA GLY A 725 -22.15 39.54 26.13
C GLY A 725 -23.10 39.31 24.95
N ASP A 726 -24.00 38.35 25.17
CA ASP A 726 -25.39 38.22 24.66
C ASP A 726 -25.65 38.54 23.17
N LEU A 727 -26.10 37.53 22.41
CA LEU A 727 -27.54 37.27 22.17
C LEU A 727 -27.69 36.16 21.12
N CYS A 728 -28.72 35.35 21.35
CA CYS A 728 -29.28 34.25 20.57
C CYS A 728 -29.44 34.52 19.06
N ASP A 729 -29.40 33.48 18.23
CA ASP A 729 -30.61 32.85 17.67
C ASP A 729 -30.30 31.58 16.86
N GLU A 730 -31.23 30.62 16.98
CA GLU A 730 -31.79 29.71 15.95
C GLU A 730 -30.81 28.71 15.29
N ASP A 731 -31.04 27.40 15.28
CA ASP A 731 -32.24 26.56 15.46
C ASP A 731 -31.85 25.17 16.00
#